data_AF-F2G3S8-F1
#
_entry.id   AF-F2G3S8-F1
#
_cell.length_a   1.000
_cell.length_b   1.000
_cell.length_c   1.000
_cell.angle_alpha   90.00
_cell.angle_beta   90.00
_cell.angle_gamma   90.00
#
_symmetry.space_group_name_H-M   'P 1'
#
loop_
_entity.id
_entity.type
_entity.pdbx_description
1 polymer ?
#
loop_
_entity_poly.entity_id
_entity_poly.type
_entity_poly.pdbx_seq_one_letter_code
_entity_poly.pdbx_strand_id
1 'polypeptide(L)'
;MNFNVVLKSCFLILLGHSLFIKVHAVPQIEGRFIELQNTYNKAEWTTISFSQVYDDPPAVFMLSTNQGSNPAIVKIRNVTRTGFEALPLEPSGEDGPHITMGGHYLAIAYGIHEFPDGDIVEVGKMELDADTIQASTNSPWYAPTGPLLPGTEDTRYAQVPLQTDFGEQPVFFHSIQTVNNQIDVNGKKPPNEHLLPFLTIAAKYEPPSYYIAFEASETDYEPVTRTETVAYMATTEGFDRRFFDDNGVEVVWEADFADVRIQGWSDGCFRNNFKNKYDQTPLVAASKISRNGADGGWLRSCQVSNTRLGLRVDEDRSLDSERNHAEEDASILAMTSEFVFSGEVPSCEIAFPGALSTFNGSGIFLSARSRIIDENNGALTTVSYDTDARGNGRNLPDCGVDAIDCFATNTDALTASQAKAIPSVAIEDTGPAILDRELGGDYYFKREQVSFVGSYNIIAPTRIFLASPSSLTQTRLIMESASINVADGAYLAIYVEGDVILNNSNPNAFVIATGEINFINIQDGLLVGRFTAGGGITTGGQLFLNATQTVPTNIPGICGREVIEVLNHYRYELVDNKGSSCAAKEITLKACADVNCDLIYSQPSTVSLSPQNSNNFEWSGSDVVSFTGQISLALDSLKGNDTKLATLGETPSSQLRCFIGGKDVGIEGCKINFEDDGLVFKNLTDNNTTIVPQLSGKPSDQGFNSKTYVIEACGNSEFLKNKIVDVDLNYSCSSSSNCSNKLALSNNNNTYELGLTPETVALQFDGNSRAEFSVQYPDAGELSLSGTITDRTSISGSSNIFKVRPFGFAMDILNDSGTSTNLNGYANSANGTLLKRTGEDFVVGLRTVQWVDGEDSNNDGVPDNFDDLANNNTAEHFTGTVTLAPQQRLPAGGTTGALSTSSVLFDDEGKVNVSLNYDEVGTISINAQSTYLTDTTVLGKVNNVGRFAPSNFALSGSVDAACTASGAFTYFDQPLADVSFSLTALNHNGSRTVNYYDGFDKLTNLSLQVEHAGSLLNRLANTSAITWPQNASAGQISYADSDIAFSRLSGATLDGAYLDANIVLVAQSSQLDGANFNGLTCSGTCVADIGGAVSFAYGRATLINNYGGADEALLLPMRTQYWDGNNWRINSYDSCTGFEHDNINDNSGELVSSENGNLSEGAYEVGTGMRVSSPNGAGNYPVTYTPDAWLLWDWDGDGQADNPPSATLTYGVYRGNDNIIYKREQINN
;
A
#
# COMPACT_ATOMS: atom_id res chain seq x y z
N MET A 1 -45.25 25.74 -63.04
CA MET A 1 -43.98 25.12 -62.59
C MET A 1 -44.31 24.40 -61.29
N ASN A 2 -44.91 23.21 -61.24
CA ASN A 2 -44.58 21.89 -61.79
C ASN A 2 -43.23 21.31 -61.33
N PHE A 3 -43.33 20.16 -60.64
CA PHE A 3 -42.32 19.20 -60.19
C PHE A 3 -41.54 19.51 -58.89
N ASN A 4 -42.10 19.11 -57.74
CA ASN A 4 -41.51 18.13 -56.81
C ASN A 4 -42.25 18.08 -55.45
N VAL A 5 -43.44 17.47 -55.46
CA VAL A 5 -44.20 17.09 -54.24
C VAL A 5 -44.59 15.63 -54.37
N VAL A 6 -43.62 14.71 -54.35
CA VAL A 6 -43.84 13.26 -54.13
C VAL A 6 -42.65 12.58 -53.44
N LEU A 7 -41.42 13.14 -53.45
CA LEU A 7 -40.23 12.44 -52.92
C LEU A 7 -39.83 12.76 -51.46
N LYS A 8 -40.69 13.42 -50.66
CA LYS A 8 -40.36 13.85 -49.28
C LYS A 8 -41.04 13.05 -48.16
N SER A 9 -41.73 11.95 -48.47
CA SER A 9 -42.47 11.15 -47.48
C SER A 9 -41.98 9.70 -47.31
N CYS A 10 -40.86 9.31 -47.95
CA CYS A 10 -40.26 7.97 -47.77
C CYS A 10 -38.85 7.99 -47.16
N PHE A 11 -38.35 9.14 -46.70
CA PHE A 11 -37.02 9.28 -46.06
C PHE A 11 -37.12 9.77 -44.60
N LEU A 12 -38.20 9.40 -43.92
CA LEU A 12 -38.47 9.74 -42.51
C LEU A 12 -38.68 8.50 -41.61
N ILE A 13 -38.31 7.29 -42.07
CA ILE A 13 -38.53 6.03 -41.31
C ILE A 13 -37.24 5.20 -41.11
N LEU A 14 -36.08 5.64 -41.60
CA LEU A 14 -34.79 5.01 -41.28
C LEU A 14 -33.79 6.07 -40.84
N LEU A 15 -33.75 6.38 -39.54
CA LEU A 15 -32.55 6.78 -38.78
C LEU A 15 -33.00 7.23 -37.38
N GLY A 16 -32.54 6.52 -36.35
CA GLY A 16 -32.59 6.99 -34.96
C GLY A 16 -33.57 6.28 -34.03
N HIS A 17 -33.63 4.95 -34.05
CA HIS A 17 -33.87 4.16 -32.82
C HIS A 17 -32.68 3.21 -32.65
N SER A 18 -31.51 3.79 -32.39
CA SER A 18 -30.45 3.05 -31.72
C SER A 18 -30.85 3.01 -30.24
N LEU A 19 -31.61 2.00 -29.84
CA LEU A 19 -31.53 1.54 -28.46
C LEU A 19 -30.07 1.12 -28.29
N PHE A 20 -29.26 1.98 -27.67
CA PHE A 20 -27.98 1.56 -27.13
C PHE A 20 -28.32 0.60 -25.98
N ILE A 21 -28.38 -0.70 -26.27
CA ILE A 21 -28.19 -1.71 -25.23
C ILE A 21 -26.75 -1.49 -24.77
N LYS A 22 -26.58 -0.98 -23.54
CA LYS A 22 -25.28 -0.97 -22.87
C LYS A 22 -24.92 -2.43 -22.66
N VAL A 23 -24.05 -2.96 -23.52
CA VAL A 23 -23.46 -4.28 -23.30
C VAL A 23 -22.35 -4.10 -22.27
N HIS A 24 -22.46 -4.82 -21.14
CA HIS A 24 -21.50 -4.76 -20.04
C HIS A 24 -20.41 -5.81 -20.25
N ALA A 25 -19.20 -5.51 -19.78
CA ALA A 25 -18.03 -6.38 -19.80
C ALA A 25 -18.30 -7.72 -19.08
N VAL A 26 -17.39 -8.68 -19.25
CA VAL A 26 -17.44 -10.01 -18.60
C VAL A 26 -17.69 -9.85 -17.08
N PRO A 27 -18.63 -10.60 -16.48
CA PRO A 27 -19.06 -10.34 -15.11
C PRO A 27 -18.01 -10.74 -14.09
N GLN A 28 -18.10 -10.21 -12.87
CA GLN A 28 -17.55 -10.93 -11.72
C GLN A 28 -18.23 -12.30 -11.64
N ILE A 29 -17.46 -13.38 -11.71
CA ILE A 29 -17.95 -14.75 -11.73
C ILE A 29 -16.95 -15.69 -11.04
N GLU A 30 -17.45 -16.61 -10.23
CA GLU A 30 -16.64 -17.69 -9.67
C GLU A 30 -17.45 -18.98 -9.61
N GLY A 31 -16.74 -20.09 -9.52
CA GLY A 31 -17.37 -21.37 -9.23
C GLY A 31 -16.41 -22.31 -8.52
N ARG A 32 -16.96 -23.16 -7.66
CA ARG A 32 -16.26 -24.27 -7.01
C ARG A 32 -17.22 -25.36 -6.55
N PHE A 33 -16.66 -26.51 -6.21
CA PHE A 33 -17.38 -27.58 -5.53
C PHE A 33 -17.28 -27.40 -4.01
N ILE A 34 -18.40 -27.59 -3.30
CA ILE A 34 -18.45 -27.56 -1.84
C ILE A 34 -19.05 -28.85 -1.30
N GLU A 35 -18.60 -29.28 -0.13
CA GLU A 35 -19.18 -30.38 0.63
C GLU A 35 -19.89 -29.83 1.87
N LEU A 36 -21.19 -30.08 1.99
CA LEU A 36 -22.00 -29.61 3.11
C LEU A 36 -22.04 -30.66 4.21
N GLN A 37 -21.99 -30.20 5.46
CA GLN A 37 -21.87 -31.05 6.64
C GLN A 37 -23.07 -32.01 6.83
N ASN A 38 -22.81 -33.13 7.51
CA ASN A 38 -23.86 -34.07 7.92
C ASN A 38 -24.74 -33.45 9.01
N THR A 39 -26.02 -33.22 8.71
CA THR A 39 -26.92 -32.51 9.62
C THR A 39 -27.48 -33.38 10.75
N TYR A 40 -27.29 -34.72 10.73
CA TYR A 40 -27.56 -35.58 11.89
C TYR A 40 -26.64 -35.26 13.08
N ASN A 41 -25.41 -34.86 12.79
CA ASN A 41 -24.40 -34.54 13.80
C ASN A 41 -24.29 -33.02 14.01
N LYS A 42 -24.54 -32.23 12.97
CA LYS A 42 -24.32 -30.79 12.95
C LYS A 42 -25.40 -30.06 12.14
N ALA A 43 -26.52 -29.79 12.79
CA ALA A 43 -27.73 -29.19 12.23
C ALA A 43 -27.63 -27.66 12.03
N GLU A 44 -26.54 -27.17 11.42
CA GLU A 44 -26.22 -25.73 11.29
C GLU A 44 -25.93 -25.36 9.84
N TRP A 45 -26.28 -24.13 9.46
CA TRP A 45 -26.00 -23.58 8.13
C TRP A 45 -24.49 -23.45 7.92
N THR A 46 -23.99 -23.96 6.79
CA THR A 46 -22.58 -23.80 6.43
C THR A 46 -22.41 -22.43 5.76
N THR A 47 -21.50 -21.60 6.26
CA THR A 47 -21.13 -20.34 5.61
C THR A 47 -20.09 -20.63 4.54
N ILE A 48 -20.33 -20.11 3.33
CA ILE A 48 -19.48 -20.28 2.16
C ILE A 48 -19.05 -18.90 1.70
N SER A 49 -17.77 -18.54 1.88
CA SER A 49 -17.27 -17.23 1.50
C SER A 49 -16.78 -17.22 0.06
N PHE A 50 -17.16 -16.23 -0.74
CA PHE A 50 -16.66 -16.09 -2.10
C PHE A 50 -15.16 -15.82 -2.11
N SER A 51 -14.46 -16.31 -3.13
CA SER A 51 -13.01 -16.11 -3.34
C SER A 51 -12.66 -14.69 -3.82
N GLN A 52 -13.68 -13.87 -4.05
CA GLN A 52 -13.61 -12.46 -4.40
C GLN A 52 -14.73 -11.67 -3.73
N VAL A 53 -14.58 -10.35 -3.66
CA VAL A 53 -15.65 -9.45 -3.24
C VAL A 53 -16.47 -9.03 -4.44
N TYR A 54 -17.77 -9.25 -4.37
CA TYR A 54 -18.67 -8.74 -5.38
C TYR A 54 -19.07 -7.29 -5.10
N ASP A 55 -19.30 -6.50 -6.15
CA ASP A 55 -19.79 -5.12 -6.00
C ASP A 55 -21.18 -5.07 -5.33
N ASP A 56 -22.05 -6.01 -5.70
CA ASP A 56 -23.34 -6.29 -5.07
C ASP A 56 -23.47 -7.79 -4.78
N PRO A 57 -24.30 -8.24 -3.81
CA PRO A 57 -24.53 -9.67 -3.60
C PRO A 57 -24.91 -10.38 -4.92
N PRO A 58 -24.17 -11.41 -5.36
CA PRO A 58 -24.36 -12.04 -6.67
C PRO A 58 -25.56 -12.99 -6.71
N ALA A 59 -25.86 -13.54 -7.89
CA ALA A 59 -26.74 -14.69 -8.03
C ALA A 59 -25.96 -15.99 -7.77
N VAL A 60 -26.47 -16.87 -6.92
CA VAL A 60 -25.87 -18.19 -6.65
C VAL A 60 -26.75 -19.31 -7.21
N PHE A 61 -26.19 -20.08 -8.14
CA PHE A 61 -26.82 -21.28 -8.71
C PHE A 61 -26.10 -22.51 -8.16
N MET A 62 -26.85 -23.54 -7.76
CA MET A 62 -26.24 -24.75 -7.19
C MET A 62 -26.96 -26.02 -7.63
N LEU A 63 -26.18 -27.06 -7.92
CA LEU A 63 -26.70 -28.41 -8.20
C LEU A 63 -26.28 -29.39 -7.10
N SER A 64 -27.26 -29.94 -6.39
CA SER A 64 -27.06 -30.93 -5.34
C SER A 64 -26.60 -32.29 -5.90
N THR A 65 -25.71 -32.98 -5.18
CA THR A 65 -25.20 -34.31 -5.55
C THR A 65 -26.06 -35.46 -5.02
N ASN A 66 -25.60 -36.70 -5.18
CA ASN A 66 -26.39 -37.93 -5.05
C ASN A 66 -26.31 -38.63 -3.67
N GLN A 67 -25.56 -38.08 -2.72
CA GLN A 67 -25.37 -38.67 -1.40
C GLN A 67 -26.72 -38.75 -0.66
N GLY A 68 -26.96 -39.85 0.05
CA GLY A 68 -28.19 -40.10 0.79
C GLY A 68 -29.30 -40.66 -0.09
N SER A 69 -30.09 -41.59 0.44
CA SER A 69 -31.23 -42.19 -0.27
C SER A 69 -32.53 -41.39 -0.14
N ASN A 70 -32.59 -40.46 0.80
CA ASN A 70 -33.78 -39.68 1.09
C ASN A 70 -33.92 -38.50 0.09
N PRO A 71 -35.15 -38.05 -0.21
CA PRO A 71 -35.40 -36.78 -0.86
C PRO A 71 -34.75 -35.64 -0.08
N ALA A 72 -33.95 -34.82 -0.77
CA ALA A 72 -33.34 -33.64 -0.16
C ALA A 72 -32.92 -32.63 -1.23
N ILE A 73 -32.92 -31.36 -0.85
CA ILE A 73 -32.45 -30.24 -1.68
C ILE A 73 -31.50 -29.36 -0.88
N VAL A 74 -30.46 -28.85 -1.52
CA VAL A 74 -29.66 -27.79 -0.90
C VAL A 74 -30.39 -26.45 -1.03
N LYS A 75 -30.61 -25.77 0.10
CA LYS A 75 -31.13 -24.40 0.14
C LYS A 75 -30.01 -23.38 0.32
N ILE A 76 -30.22 -22.19 -0.22
CA ILE A 76 -29.32 -21.03 -0.14
C ILE A 76 -30.03 -19.93 0.64
N ARG A 77 -29.29 -19.21 1.48
CA ARG A 77 -29.75 -17.96 2.11
C ARG A 77 -28.59 -17.02 2.40
N ASN A 78 -28.92 -15.83 2.88
CA ASN A 78 -27.96 -14.84 3.37
C ASN A 78 -26.84 -14.54 2.34
N VAL A 79 -27.23 -14.37 1.07
CA VAL A 79 -26.28 -13.99 0.02
C VAL A 79 -25.84 -12.55 0.24
N THR A 80 -24.56 -12.38 0.48
CA THR A 80 -23.89 -11.08 0.73
C THR A 80 -22.84 -10.83 -0.35
N ARG A 81 -22.07 -9.74 -0.25
CA ARG A 81 -20.97 -9.44 -1.17
C ARG A 81 -19.76 -10.39 -1.03
N THR A 82 -19.66 -11.09 0.10
CA THR A 82 -18.48 -11.88 0.47
C THR A 82 -18.79 -13.36 0.68
N GLY A 83 -20.04 -13.79 0.49
CA GLY A 83 -20.43 -15.19 0.67
C GLY A 83 -21.93 -15.39 0.83
N PHE A 84 -22.31 -16.64 1.08
CA PHE A 84 -23.69 -17.07 1.32
C PHE A 84 -23.72 -18.24 2.32
N GLU A 85 -24.91 -18.67 2.71
CA GLU A 85 -25.12 -19.86 3.54
C GLU A 85 -25.86 -20.94 2.77
N ALA A 86 -25.47 -22.21 2.96
CA ALA A 86 -26.16 -23.35 2.38
C ALA A 86 -26.34 -24.53 3.35
N LEU A 87 -27.39 -25.31 3.11
CA LEU A 87 -27.75 -26.46 3.94
C LEU A 87 -28.61 -27.48 3.16
N PRO A 88 -28.33 -28.79 3.23
CA PRO A 88 -29.23 -29.82 2.72
C PRO A 88 -30.45 -29.95 3.65
N LEU A 89 -31.65 -29.89 3.07
CA LEU A 89 -32.92 -29.95 3.79
C LEU A 89 -33.84 -30.99 3.16
N GLU A 90 -34.46 -31.81 4.00
CA GLU A 90 -35.47 -32.79 3.59
C GLU A 90 -36.88 -32.19 3.59
N PRO A 91 -37.78 -32.64 2.69
CA PRO A 91 -39.21 -32.31 2.72
C PRO A 91 -39.94 -33.08 3.83
N SER A 92 -41.22 -32.76 4.02
CA SER A 92 -42.10 -33.62 4.82
C SER A 92 -42.18 -35.04 4.23
N GLY A 93 -42.47 -36.02 5.08
CA GLY A 93 -42.36 -37.45 4.74
C GLY A 93 -41.02 -38.09 5.15
N GLU A 94 -40.01 -37.29 5.45
CA GLU A 94 -38.71 -37.73 6.00
C GLU A 94 -38.47 -37.12 7.40
N ASP A 95 -37.30 -37.36 8.01
CA ASP A 95 -37.03 -37.00 9.41
C ASP A 95 -36.40 -35.62 9.60
N GLY A 96 -35.93 -34.99 8.53
CA GLY A 96 -35.42 -33.62 8.50
C GLY A 96 -33.91 -33.54 8.30
N PRO A 97 -33.09 -34.17 9.16
CA PRO A 97 -31.65 -34.23 8.99
C PRO A 97 -31.27 -35.12 7.81
N HIS A 98 -30.15 -34.82 7.18
CA HIS A 98 -29.63 -35.51 6.01
C HIS A 98 -28.11 -35.72 6.16
N ILE A 99 -27.59 -36.78 5.55
CA ILE A 99 -26.14 -37.02 5.52
C ILE A 99 -25.41 -35.94 4.70
N THR A 100 -24.08 -35.91 4.79
CA THR A 100 -23.21 -35.05 3.98
C THR A 100 -23.63 -35.06 2.51
N MET A 101 -23.80 -33.88 1.92
CA MET A 101 -24.18 -33.70 0.52
C MET A 101 -23.28 -32.65 -0.13
N GLY A 102 -22.79 -32.92 -1.33
CA GLY A 102 -22.03 -31.96 -2.12
C GLY A 102 -22.91 -31.04 -2.95
N GLY A 103 -22.32 -29.95 -3.41
CA GLY A 103 -22.94 -29.02 -4.35
C GLY A 103 -21.88 -28.35 -5.22
N HIS A 104 -22.09 -28.34 -6.53
CA HIS A 104 -21.37 -27.42 -7.41
C HIS A 104 -22.11 -26.10 -7.39
N TYR A 105 -21.43 -24.99 -7.10
CA TYR A 105 -22.04 -23.67 -7.22
C TYR A 105 -21.34 -22.78 -8.24
N LEU A 106 -22.14 -21.88 -8.80
CA LEU A 106 -21.72 -20.75 -9.61
C LEU A 106 -22.26 -19.48 -8.97
N ALA A 107 -21.39 -18.52 -8.67
CA ALA A 107 -21.77 -17.18 -8.27
C ALA A 107 -21.44 -16.21 -9.40
N ILE A 108 -22.43 -15.42 -9.83
CA ILE A 108 -22.30 -14.52 -10.98
C ILE A 108 -23.01 -13.20 -10.70
N ALA A 109 -22.38 -12.08 -11.07
CA ALA A 109 -22.96 -10.75 -10.91
C ALA A 109 -24.27 -10.60 -11.72
N TYR A 110 -25.23 -9.84 -11.19
CA TYR A 110 -26.45 -9.48 -11.94
C TYR A 110 -26.12 -8.54 -13.11
N GLY A 111 -26.81 -8.68 -14.23
CA GLY A 111 -26.62 -7.84 -15.42
C GLY A 111 -26.71 -8.60 -16.74
N ILE A 112 -26.50 -7.87 -17.84
CA ILE A 112 -26.34 -8.42 -19.19
C ILE A 112 -24.87 -8.35 -19.53
N HIS A 113 -24.22 -9.51 -19.63
CA HIS A 113 -22.78 -9.61 -19.79
C HIS A 113 -22.42 -10.23 -21.14
N GLU A 114 -21.47 -9.63 -21.85
CA GLU A 114 -20.90 -10.18 -23.09
C GLU A 114 -19.52 -10.76 -22.81
N PHE A 115 -19.36 -12.05 -23.14
CA PHE A 115 -18.08 -12.75 -23.05
C PHE A 115 -17.18 -12.39 -24.24
N PRO A 116 -15.85 -12.63 -24.17
CA PRO A 116 -14.92 -12.24 -25.23
C PRO A 116 -15.19 -12.85 -26.62
N ASP A 117 -15.96 -13.93 -26.67
CA ASP A 117 -16.45 -14.60 -27.88
C ASP A 117 -17.73 -13.97 -28.46
N GLY A 118 -18.33 -12.98 -27.78
CA GLY A 118 -19.56 -12.30 -28.17
C GLY A 118 -20.83 -12.98 -27.64
N ASP A 119 -20.71 -14.05 -26.85
CA ASP A 119 -21.86 -14.70 -26.23
C ASP A 119 -22.43 -13.86 -25.08
N ILE A 120 -23.75 -13.80 -24.99
CA ILE A 120 -24.47 -13.02 -23.98
C ILE A 120 -24.97 -13.94 -22.86
N VAL A 121 -24.71 -13.55 -21.62
CA VAL A 121 -25.29 -14.12 -20.41
C VAL A 121 -26.08 -13.04 -19.69
N GLU A 122 -27.39 -13.22 -19.58
CA GLU A 122 -28.25 -12.35 -18.77
C GLU A 122 -28.52 -13.00 -17.42
N VAL A 123 -28.21 -12.28 -16.35
CA VAL A 123 -28.45 -12.68 -14.96
C VAL A 123 -29.37 -11.65 -14.32
N GLY A 124 -30.54 -12.08 -13.87
CA GLY A 124 -31.51 -11.21 -13.21
C GLY A 124 -32.08 -11.83 -11.95
N LYS A 125 -32.90 -11.04 -11.24
CA LYS A 125 -33.66 -11.49 -10.08
C LYS A 125 -35.09 -11.00 -10.16
N MET A 126 -35.98 -11.73 -9.52
CA MET A 126 -37.37 -11.34 -9.32
C MET A 126 -37.86 -11.82 -7.96
N GLU A 127 -38.88 -11.15 -7.44
CA GLU A 127 -39.56 -11.54 -6.21
C GLU A 127 -40.80 -12.38 -6.55
N LEU A 128 -40.97 -13.52 -5.87
CA LEU A 128 -42.16 -14.34 -5.94
C LEU A 128 -42.87 -14.34 -4.58
N ASP A 129 -44.20 -14.45 -4.60
CA ASP A 129 -45.04 -14.47 -3.40
C ASP A 129 -46.17 -15.53 -3.50
N ALA A 130 -47.14 -15.44 -2.59
CA ALA A 130 -48.27 -16.36 -2.50
C ALA A 130 -49.19 -16.38 -3.72
N ASP A 131 -49.16 -15.37 -4.60
CA ASP A 131 -49.97 -15.35 -5.82
C ASP A 131 -49.36 -16.21 -6.95
N THR A 132 -48.11 -16.64 -6.79
CA THR A 132 -47.32 -17.37 -7.80
C THR A 132 -46.92 -18.76 -7.33
N ILE A 133 -47.92 -19.58 -6.95
CA ILE A 133 -47.71 -20.96 -6.45
C ILE A 133 -48.38 -21.98 -7.39
N GLN A 134 -47.59 -22.98 -7.78
CA GLN A 134 -48.02 -24.26 -8.35
C GLN A 134 -48.00 -25.34 -7.26
N ALA A 135 -49.08 -26.10 -7.18
CA ALA A 135 -49.25 -27.17 -6.18
C ALA A 135 -50.15 -28.27 -6.76
N SER A 136 -49.83 -29.53 -6.43
CA SER A 136 -50.65 -30.70 -6.77
C SER A 136 -52.08 -30.54 -6.27
N THR A 137 -53.04 -31.15 -6.95
CA THR A 137 -54.42 -31.26 -6.43
C THR A 137 -54.52 -31.92 -5.05
N ASN A 138 -53.51 -32.71 -4.65
CA ASN A 138 -53.43 -33.35 -3.34
C ASN A 138 -52.77 -32.46 -2.27
N SER A 139 -52.11 -31.37 -2.65
CA SER A 139 -51.47 -30.41 -1.74
C SER A 139 -52.26 -29.10 -1.71
N PRO A 140 -53.08 -28.86 -0.67
CA PRO A 140 -53.80 -27.60 -0.52
C PRO A 140 -52.83 -26.44 -0.25
N TRP A 141 -53.18 -25.22 -0.68
CA TRP A 141 -52.34 -24.03 -0.50
C TRP A 141 -53.15 -22.84 0.03
N TYR A 142 -52.47 -21.85 0.63
CA TYR A 142 -53.10 -20.66 1.20
C TYR A 142 -53.11 -19.48 0.22
N ALA A 143 -54.29 -18.95 -0.08
CA ALA A 143 -54.40 -17.64 -0.73
C ALA A 143 -53.87 -16.53 0.21
N PRO A 144 -53.21 -15.47 -0.30
CA PRO A 144 -52.50 -14.47 0.52
C PRO A 144 -53.31 -13.82 1.66
N THR A 145 -54.64 -13.84 1.58
CA THR A 145 -55.58 -13.38 2.62
C THR A 145 -56.83 -14.26 2.77
N GLY A 146 -56.78 -15.50 2.25
CA GLY A 146 -57.97 -16.34 2.04
C GLY A 146 -57.95 -17.69 2.76
N PRO A 147 -59.04 -18.48 2.64
CA PRO A 147 -59.09 -19.85 3.17
C PRO A 147 -58.15 -20.77 2.40
N LEU A 148 -57.87 -21.94 2.97
CA LEU A 148 -57.16 -23.02 2.29
C LEU A 148 -57.91 -23.41 0.99
N LEU A 149 -57.20 -23.38 -0.13
CA LEU A 149 -57.71 -23.78 -1.44
C LEU A 149 -57.11 -25.12 -1.84
N PRO A 150 -57.87 -26.02 -2.50
CA PRO A 150 -57.27 -27.19 -3.13
C PRO A 150 -56.23 -26.72 -4.16
N GLY A 151 -55.11 -27.44 -4.28
CA GLY A 151 -54.17 -27.22 -5.37
C GLY A 151 -54.89 -27.38 -6.71
N THR A 152 -54.50 -26.56 -7.68
CA THR A 152 -55.03 -26.62 -9.04
C THR A 152 -53.88 -26.52 -10.01
N GLU A 153 -53.98 -27.27 -11.11
CA GLU A 153 -53.11 -27.14 -12.29
C GLU A 153 -53.33 -25.81 -13.04
N ASP A 154 -54.16 -24.90 -12.50
CA ASP A 154 -54.39 -23.60 -13.11
C ASP A 154 -53.11 -22.75 -12.98
N THR A 155 -52.61 -22.28 -14.13
CA THR A 155 -51.31 -21.63 -14.27
C THR A 155 -51.23 -20.33 -13.48
N ARG A 156 -50.52 -20.34 -12.34
CA ARG A 156 -50.14 -19.17 -11.55
C ARG A 156 -48.63 -18.94 -11.65
N TYR A 157 -48.20 -18.51 -12.83
CA TYR A 157 -46.80 -18.20 -13.09
C TYR A 157 -46.59 -16.70 -13.25
N ALA A 158 -45.45 -16.21 -12.78
CA ALA A 158 -44.95 -14.88 -13.13
C ALA A 158 -44.05 -14.97 -14.36
N GLN A 159 -44.16 -13.98 -15.25
CA GLN A 159 -43.28 -13.86 -16.40
C GLN A 159 -41.89 -13.43 -15.94
N VAL A 160 -40.85 -14.11 -16.43
CA VAL A 160 -39.45 -13.70 -16.22
C VAL A 160 -39.16 -12.46 -17.07
N PRO A 161 -38.68 -11.36 -16.49
CA PRO A 161 -38.49 -10.09 -17.19
C PRO A 161 -37.14 -10.04 -17.94
N LEU A 162 -36.94 -10.94 -18.91
CA LEU A 162 -35.74 -10.94 -19.76
C LEU A 162 -35.64 -9.65 -20.58
N GLN A 163 -34.46 -9.03 -20.59
CA GLN A 163 -34.15 -7.81 -21.32
C GLN A 163 -33.53 -8.09 -22.70
N THR A 164 -32.79 -9.19 -22.82
CA THR A 164 -32.12 -9.63 -24.04
C THR A 164 -33.09 -10.41 -24.92
N ASP A 165 -33.18 -10.03 -26.19
CA ASP A 165 -33.82 -10.84 -27.22
C ASP A 165 -32.81 -11.84 -27.77
N PHE A 166 -32.89 -13.09 -27.31
CA PHE A 166 -32.00 -14.16 -27.72
C PHE A 166 -32.31 -14.70 -29.13
N GLY A 167 -33.45 -14.34 -29.74
CA GLY A 167 -33.88 -14.85 -31.06
C GLY A 167 -34.29 -16.33 -31.10
N GLU A 168 -33.99 -17.09 -30.04
CA GLU A 168 -34.35 -18.50 -29.83
C GLU A 168 -34.79 -18.74 -28.37
N GLN A 169 -35.16 -19.97 -28.04
CA GLN A 169 -35.39 -20.34 -26.64
C GLN A 169 -34.04 -20.36 -25.90
N PRO A 170 -33.79 -19.46 -24.93
CA PRO A 170 -32.51 -19.46 -24.22
C PRO A 170 -32.42 -20.64 -23.25
N VAL A 171 -31.21 -21.17 -23.06
CA VAL A 171 -30.88 -22.08 -21.96
C VAL A 171 -31.09 -21.31 -20.65
N PHE A 172 -31.92 -21.85 -19.76
CA PHE A 172 -32.46 -21.12 -18.62
C PHE A 172 -32.16 -21.81 -17.28
N PHE A 173 -31.69 -21.04 -16.30
CA PHE A 173 -31.41 -21.50 -14.94
C PHE A 173 -32.15 -20.64 -13.93
N HIS A 174 -32.50 -21.25 -12.79
CA HIS A 174 -33.16 -20.57 -11.68
C HIS A 174 -32.64 -21.08 -10.35
N SER A 175 -32.71 -20.22 -9.33
CA SER A 175 -32.30 -20.55 -7.97
C SER A 175 -32.94 -19.62 -6.96
N ILE A 176 -33.58 -20.17 -5.92
CA ILE A 176 -34.12 -19.40 -4.81
C ILE A 176 -32.95 -18.94 -3.92
N GLN A 177 -32.80 -17.63 -3.72
CA GLN A 177 -31.68 -17.02 -2.98
C GLN A 177 -31.98 -16.82 -1.48
N THR A 178 -33.23 -17.04 -1.06
CA THR A 178 -33.71 -16.78 0.30
C THR A 178 -34.56 -17.93 0.84
N VAL A 179 -34.74 -17.99 2.16
CA VAL A 179 -35.64 -18.92 2.84
C VAL A 179 -36.46 -18.16 3.89
N ASN A 180 -37.19 -17.15 3.42
CA ASN A 180 -37.92 -16.18 4.24
C ASN A 180 -39.17 -16.76 4.90
N ASN A 181 -39.76 -17.81 4.33
CA ASN A 181 -41.00 -18.41 4.83
C ASN A 181 -40.80 -19.64 5.73
N GLN A 182 -39.56 -20.02 6.05
CA GLN A 182 -39.26 -21.15 6.92
C GLN A 182 -39.87 -20.96 8.32
N ILE A 183 -40.53 -21.99 8.84
CA ILE A 183 -41.05 -22.03 10.21
C ILE A 183 -40.46 -23.19 11.03
N ASP A 184 -40.70 -23.14 12.34
CA ASP A 184 -40.37 -24.23 13.27
C ASP A 184 -41.50 -25.27 13.25
N VAL A 185 -41.16 -26.53 13.07
CA VAL A 185 -42.11 -27.66 13.11
C VAL A 185 -41.95 -28.39 14.44
N ASN A 186 -43.07 -28.61 15.15
CA ASN A 186 -43.06 -29.22 16.49
C ASN A 186 -42.11 -28.55 17.50
N GLY A 187 -41.86 -27.24 17.35
CA GLY A 187 -40.93 -26.47 18.19
C GLY A 187 -39.45 -26.71 17.88
N LYS A 188 -39.12 -27.33 16.74
CA LYS A 188 -37.76 -27.56 16.24
C LYS A 188 -37.53 -26.82 14.92
N LYS A 189 -36.31 -26.33 14.73
CA LYS A 189 -35.87 -25.69 13.49
C LYS A 189 -35.31 -26.72 12.50
N PRO A 190 -35.65 -26.65 11.21
CA PRO A 190 -34.90 -27.35 10.17
C PRO A 190 -33.39 -27.04 10.27
N PRO A 191 -32.51 -28.05 10.18
CA PRO A 191 -32.75 -29.41 9.70
C PRO A 191 -33.11 -30.41 10.81
N ASN A 192 -33.32 -30.03 12.08
CA ASN A 192 -33.70 -30.98 13.15
C ASN A 192 -35.12 -31.55 13.01
N GLU A 193 -35.82 -31.09 11.98
CA GLU A 193 -37.15 -31.47 11.51
C GLU A 193 -37.24 -31.05 10.04
N HIS A 194 -38.18 -31.59 9.28
CA HIS A 194 -38.33 -31.29 7.86
C HIS A 194 -38.58 -29.80 7.55
N LEU A 195 -38.20 -29.35 6.35
CA LEU A 195 -38.41 -27.98 5.91
C LEU A 195 -39.89 -27.72 5.58
N LEU A 196 -40.46 -26.67 6.18
CA LEU A 196 -41.85 -26.26 5.99
C LEU A 196 -41.97 -24.72 5.84
N PRO A 197 -42.62 -24.20 4.78
CA PRO A 197 -43.06 -24.92 3.58
C PRO A 197 -41.87 -25.37 2.70
N PHE A 198 -42.02 -26.49 2.00
CA PHE A 198 -40.99 -26.97 1.07
C PHE A 198 -41.21 -26.37 -0.32
N LEU A 199 -40.55 -25.25 -0.61
CA LEU A 199 -40.71 -24.53 -1.88
C LEU A 199 -39.57 -24.84 -2.85
N THR A 200 -39.89 -25.28 -4.07
CA THR A 200 -38.94 -25.32 -5.20
C THR A 200 -39.44 -24.42 -6.33
N ILE A 201 -38.98 -24.61 -7.58
CA ILE A 201 -39.41 -23.79 -8.72
C ILE A 201 -40.03 -24.67 -9.81
N ALA A 202 -41.24 -24.28 -10.22
CA ALA A 202 -41.85 -24.70 -11.47
C ALA A 202 -41.51 -23.67 -12.55
N ALA A 203 -41.07 -24.14 -13.70
CA ALA A 203 -40.74 -23.30 -14.85
C ALA A 203 -41.45 -23.82 -16.09
N LYS A 204 -41.78 -22.93 -17.02
CA LYS A 204 -42.26 -23.26 -18.35
C LYS A 204 -41.82 -22.22 -19.37
N TYR A 205 -41.71 -22.64 -20.62
CA TYR A 205 -41.44 -21.75 -21.75
C TYR A 205 -42.68 -21.60 -22.62
N GLU A 206 -43.13 -20.37 -22.80
CA GLU A 206 -44.20 -20.01 -23.74
C GLU A 206 -43.63 -18.93 -24.67
N PRO A 207 -43.25 -19.28 -25.93
CA PRO A 207 -42.49 -18.38 -26.78
C PRO A 207 -43.10 -16.97 -26.88
N PRO A 208 -42.31 -15.90 -26.68
CA PRO A 208 -40.85 -15.88 -26.51
C PRO A 208 -40.35 -15.92 -25.05
N SER A 209 -41.21 -16.14 -24.05
CA SER A 209 -40.93 -15.86 -22.64
C SER A 209 -40.86 -17.10 -21.75
N TYR A 210 -40.00 -17.02 -20.74
CA TYR A 210 -40.03 -17.93 -19.60
C TYR A 210 -41.00 -17.45 -18.52
N TYR A 211 -41.60 -18.41 -17.84
CA TYR A 211 -42.53 -18.20 -16.73
C TYR A 211 -42.12 -19.10 -15.56
N ILE A 212 -42.08 -18.55 -14.34
CA ILE A 212 -41.74 -19.30 -13.13
C ILE A 212 -42.76 -19.11 -12.01
N ALA A 213 -42.83 -20.08 -11.11
CA ALA A 213 -43.67 -20.08 -9.91
C ALA A 213 -42.97 -20.88 -8.79
N PHE A 214 -43.36 -20.65 -7.53
CA PHE A 214 -43.02 -21.61 -6.48
C PHE A 214 -43.72 -22.94 -6.72
N GLU A 215 -42.98 -24.03 -6.58
CA GLU A 215 -43.50 -25.39 -6.62
C GLU A 215 -43.56 -25.95 -5.20
N ALA A 216 -44.77 -26.21 -4.70
CA ALA A 216 -44.99 -26.74 -3.35
C ALA A 216 -44.84 -28.28 -3.26
N SER A 217 -44.78 -28.99 -4.39
CA SER A 217 -44.77 -30.46 -4.47
C SER A 217 -45.94 -31.08 -3.68
N GLU A 218 -45.91 -32.36 -3.31
CA GLU A 218 -46.96 -33.02 -2.52
C GLU A 218 -46.69 -32.94 -0.99
N THR A 219 -45.97 -31.90 -0.56
CA THR A 219 -45.52 -31.74 0.82
C THR A 219 -46.55 -31.07 1.75
N ASP A 220 -46.34 -31.24 3.07
CA ASP A 220 -46.97 -30.41 4.10
C ASP A 220 -46.80 -28.93 3.78
N TYR A 221 -47.82 -28.14 4.07
CA TYR A 221 -47.95 -26.76 3.60
C TYR A 221 -48.10 -25.77 4.76
N GLU A 222 -47.57 -24.56 4.57
CA GLU A 222 -47.77 -23.37 5.41
C GLU A 222 -47.94 -22.13 4.52
N PRO A 223 -48.60 -21.05 4.98
CA PRO A 223 -48.79 -19.86 4.17
C PRO A 223 -47.47 -19.19 3.79
N VAL A 224 -47.30 -18.91 2.50
CA VAL A 224 -46.27 -17.98 2.02
C VAL A 224 -46.73 -16.57 2.37
N THR A 225 -46.04 -15.91 3.31
CA THR A 225 -46.41 -14.57 3.82
C THR A 225 -45.38 -13.51 3.50
N ARG A 226 -44.20 -13.92 3.05
CA ARG A 226 -43.08 -13.08 2.68
C ARG A 226 -42.63 -13.44 1.26
N THR A 227 -42.13 -12.47 0.52
CA THR A 227 -41.54 -12.73 -0.80
C THR A 227 -40.26 -13.57 -0.64
N GLU A 228 -39.95 -14.41 -1.63
CA GLU A 228 -38.59 -14.94 -1.82
C GLU A 228 -37.96 -14.31 -3.06
N THR A 229 -36.66 -14.04 -2.97
CA THR A 229 -35.86 -13.61 -4.12
C THR A 229 -35.46 -14.84 -4.94
N VAL A 230 -35.80 -14.86 -6.21
CA VAL A 230 -35.38 -15.88 -7.18
C VAL A 230 -34.44 -15.26 -8.19
N ALA A 231 -33.23 -15.81 -8.29
CA ALA A 231 -32.29 -15.47 -9.35
C ALA A 231 -32.57 -16.33 -10.59
N TYR A 232 -32.38 -15.74 -11.77
CA TYR A 232 -32.43 -16.43 -13.05
C TYR A 232 -31.22 -16.08 -13.90
N MET A 233 -30.83 -17.02 -14.77
CA MET A 233 -29.76 -16.84 -15.75
C MET A 233 -30.21 -17.41 -17.09
N ALA A 234 -29.94 -16.68 -18.17
CA ALA A 234 -30.31 -17.03 -19.53
C ALA A 234 -29.14 -16.80 -20.50
N THR A 235 -28.92 -17.74 -21.42
CA THR A 235 -27.92 -17.63 -22.49
C THR A 235 -28.33 -18.48 -23.69
N THR A 236 -27.71 -18.28 -24.86
CA THR A 236 -27.91 -19.14 -26.04
C THR A 236 -27.25 -20.50 -25.85
N GLU A 237 -27.76 -21.53 -26.54
CA GLU A 237 -27.13 -22.85 -26.56
C GLU A 237 -25.74 -22.79 -27.23
N GLY A 238 -24.71 -23.37 -26.62
CA GLY A 238 -23.35 -23.31 -27.17
C GLY A 238 -22.26 -23.97 -26.34
N PHE A 239 -21.15 -24.28 -26.99
CA PHE A 239 -19.96 -24.94 -26.42
C PHE A 239 -18.67 -24.39 -27.07
N ASP A 240 -17.50 -24.83 -26.58
CA ASP A 240 -16.16 -24.30 -26.92
C ASP A 240 -15.99 -22.80 -26.64
N ARG A 241 -16.77 -22.29 -25.67
CA ARG A 241 -16.73 -20.91 -25.19
C ARG A 241 -15.61 -20.75 -24.16
N ARG A 242 -14.92 -19.61 -24.17
CA ARG A 242 -13.65 -19.45 -23.44
C ARG A 242 -13.49 -18.04 -22.85
N PHE A 243 -13.02 -18.01 -21.62
CA PHE A 243 -12.44 -16.81 -21.01
C PHE A 243 -11.26 -17.22 -20.12
N PHE A 244 -10.53 -16.26 -19.57
CA PHE A 244 -9.42 -16.52 -18.65
C PHE A 244 -9.79 -16.05 -17.26
N ASP A 245 -9.49 -16.87 -16.25
CA ASP A 245 -9.65 -16.51 -14.86
C ASP A 245 -8.58 -15.51 -14.41
N ASP A 246 -8.65 -15.10 -13.15
CA ASP A 246 -7.74 -14.09 -12.60
C ASP A 246 -6.27 -14.53 -12.56
N ASN A 247 -5.99 -15.83 -12.56
CA ASN A 247 -4.65 -16.40 -12.59
C ASN A 247 -4.16 -16.68 -14.02
N GLY A 248 -4.92 -16.31 -15.04
CA GLY A 248 -4.62 -16.61 -16.44
C GLY A 248 -4.87 -18.07 -16.82
N VAL A 249 -5.61 -18.82 -16.00
CA VAL A 249 -6.06 -20.18 -16.30
C VAL A 249 -7.28 -20.08 -17.23
N GLU A 250 -7.28 -20.91 -18.28
CA GLU A 250 -8.38 -20.94 -19.23
C GLU A 250 -9.63 -21.60 -18.62
N VAL A 251 -10.75 -20.89 -18.68
CA VAL A 251 -12.07 -21.38 -18.32
C VAL A 251 -12.84 -21.70 -19.59
N VAL A 252 -13.10 -22.99 -19.81
CA VAL A 252 -13.91 -23.48 -20.93
C VAL A 252 -15.31 -23.77 -20.41
N TRP A 253 -16.33 -23.31 -21.15
CA TRP A 253 -17.72 -23.51 -20.74
C TRP A 253 -18.66 -23.91 -21.88
N GLU A 254 -19.77 -24.55 -21.50
CA GLU A 254 -20.90 -24.89 -22.37
C GLU A 254 -22.22 -24.72 -21.62
N ALA A 255 -23.26 -24.33 -22.35
CA ALA A 255 -24.63 -24.24 -21.85
C ALA A 255 -25.56 -24.88 -22.88
N ASP A 256 -26.27 -25.94 -22.47
CA ASP A 256 -27.09 -26.75 -23.37
C ASP A 256 -28.37 -27.24 -22.71
N PHE A 257 -29.36 -27.61 -23.53
CA PHE A 257 -30.49 -28.41 -23.06
C PHE A 257 -30.06 -29.88 -22.88
N ALA A 258 -30.67 -30.58 -21.93
CA ALA A 258 -30.40 -32.00 -21.73
C ALA A 258 -30.76 -32.82 -23.00
N ASP A 259 -29.82 -33.65 -23.47
CA ASP A 259 -29.99 -34.55 -24.62
C ASP A 259 -31.14 -35.56 -24.42
N VAL A 260 -31.37 -35.92 -23.17
CA VAL A 260 -32.41 -36.84 -22.74
C VAL A 260 -33.31 -36.16 -21.73
N ARG A 261 -34.62 -36.44 -21.81
CA ARG A 261 -35.57 -35.98 -20.81
C ARG A 261 -35.32 -36.70 -19.49
N ILE A 262 -35.49 -35.96 -18.39
CA ILE A 262 -35.15 -36.40 -17.05
C ILE A 262 -36.42 -36.88 -16.35
N GLN A 263 -36.36 -38.04 -15.69
CA GLN A 263 -37.47 -38.60 -14.91
C GLN A 263 -37.07 -38.80 -13.45
N GLY A 264 -37.92 -39.48 -12.68
CA GLY A 264 -37.83 -39.61 -11.25
C GLY A 264 -36.63 -40.43 -10.76
N TRP A 265 -36.38 -40.33 -9.46
CA TRP A 265 -35.31 -41.05 -8.77
C TRP A 265 -35.40 -42.58 -8.97
N SER A 266 -36.62 -43.10 -8.98
CA SER A 266 -36.91 -44.53 -9.16
C SER A 266 -36.76 -45.01 -10.62
N ASP A 267 -36.80 -44.09 -11.60
CA ASP A 267 -36.63 -44.39 -13.03
C ASP A 267 -35.16 -44.54 -13.46
N GLY A 268 -34.22 -43.97 -12.69
CA GLY A 268 -32.78 -44.17 -12.86
C GLY A 268 -31.97 -42.89 -12.97
N CYS A 269 -30.83 -42.96 -13.67
CA CYS A 269 -29.88 -41.87 -13.83
C CYS A 269 -29.72 -41.52 -15.32
N PHE A 270 -30.17 -40.33 -15.71
CA PHE A 270 -30.27 -39.87 -17.10
C PHE A 270 -29.00 -39.10 -17.48
N ARG A 271 -28.20 -39.68 -18.38
CA ARG A 271 -26.84 -39.21 -18.68
C ARG A 271 -26.81 -38.33 -19.92
N ASN A 272 -26.25 -37.14 -19.76
CA ASN A 272 -26.02 -36.13 -20.80
C ASN A 272 -24.52 -35.96 -21.00
N ASN A 273 -24.04 -36.02 -22.25
CA ASN A 273 -22.62 -35.88 -22.53
C ASN A 273 -22.24 -34.42 -22.64
N PHE A 274 -21.05 -34.08 -22.17
CA PHE A 274 -20.47 -32.77 -22.43
C PHE A 274 -20.02 -32.70 -23.90
N LYS A 275 -20.30 -31.56 -24.54
CA LYS A 275 -19.81 -31.22 -25.88
C LYS A 275 -18.35 -30.78 -25.81
N ASN A 276 -17.92 -30.16 -24.70
CA ASN A 276 -16.51 -29.84 -24.44
C ASN A 276 -15.70 -31.07 -23.99
N LYS A 277 -14.38 -30.93 -24.06
CA LYS A 277 -13.42 -31.87 -23.47
C LYS A 277 -12.85 -31.27 -22.19
N TYR A 278 -13.17 -31.86 -21.05
CA TYR A 278 -12.61 -31.46 -19.76
C TYR A 278 -11.50 -32.43 -19.32
N ASP A 279 -10.39 -31.89 -18.85
CA ASP A 279 -9.27 -32.68 -18.33
C ASP A 279 -9.56 -33.27 -16.94
N GLN A 280 -10.46 -32.63 -16.20
CA GLN A 280 -10.95 -33.03 -14.89
C GLN A 280 -12.48 -32.89 -14.82
N THR A 281 -13.10 -33.31 -13.71
CA THR A 281 -14.55 -33.15 -13.54
C THR A 281 -14.91 -31.66 -13.55
N PRO A 282 -15.76 -31.18 -14.48
CA PRO A 282 -16.15 -29.77 -14.53
C PRO A 282 -17.09 -29.41 -13.38
N LEU A 283 -17.21 -28.11 -13.12
CA LEU A 283 -18.34 -27.55 -12.37
C LEU A 283 -19.59 -27.65 -13.21
N VAL A 284 -20.70 -27.98 -12.55
CA VAL A 284 -21.98 -28.17 -13.22
C VAL A 284 -23.10 -27.45 -12.49
N ALA A 285 -23.97 -26.78 -13.24
CA ALA A 285 -25.25 -26.30 -12.75
C ALA A 285 -26.37 -26.83 -13.65
N ALA A 286 -27.53 -27.14 -13.09
CA ALA A 286 -28.68 -27.58 -13.88
C ALA A 286 -29.99 -27.16 -13.22
N SER A 287 -30.97 -26.82 -14.06
CA SER A 287 -32.32 -26.42 -13.61
C SER A 287 -33.38 -27.18 -14.40
N LYS A 288 -34.45 -27.61 -13.71
CA LYS A 288 -35.67 -28.15 -14.33
C LYS A 288 -36.41 -26.98 -14.99
N ILE A 289 -36.70 -27.05 -16.29
CA ILE A 289 -37.29 -25.94 -17.05
C ILE A 289 -38.70 -26.20 -17.58
N SER A 290 -39.27 -27.35 -17.21
CA SER A 290 -40.67 -27.70 -17.41
C SER A 290 -41.33 -28.12 -16.10
N ARG A 291 -42.66 -28.21 -16.12
CA ARG A 291 -43.47 -28.77 -15.04
C ARG A 291 -44.53 -29.69 -15.64
N ASN A 292 -44.18 -30.97 -15.80
CA ASN A 292 -45.03 -32.01 -16.38
C ASN A 292 -45.51 -32.97 -15.29
N GLY A 293 -46.79 -33.35 -15.31
CA GLY A 293 -47.39 -34.21 -14.27
C GLY A 293 -47.95 -33.43 -13.09
N ALA A 294 -48.36 -34.09 -12.00
CA ALA A 294 -49.00 -33.43 -10.84
C ALA A 294 -48.07 -33.32 -9.61
N ASP A 295 -47.01 -34.13 -9.52
CA ASP A 295 -46.35 -34.41 -8.23
C ASP A 295 -45.21 -33.42 -7.88
N GLY A 296 -44.71 -32.67 -8.87
CA GLY A 296 -43.66 -31.67 -8.63
C GLY A 296 -42.28 -32.29 -8.51
N GLY A 297 -41.25 -31.52 -8.18
CA GLY A 297 -39.90 -32.06 -8.00
C GLY A 297 -38.76 -31.13 -8.40
N TRP A 298 -37.53 -31.54 -8.08
CA TRP A 298 -36.30 -30.78 -8.31
C TRP A 298 -35.17 -31.66 -8.87
N LEU A 299 -34.15 -31.06 -9.48
CA LEU A 299 -33.04 -31.85 -10.03
C LEU A 299 -32.01 -32.21 -8.95
N ARG A 300 -31.45 -33.41 -9.08
CA ARG A 300 -30.20 -33.81 -8.43
C ARG A 300 -29.25 -34.43 -9.44
N SER A 301 -27.95 -34.18 -9.26
CA SER A 301 -26.92 -34.94 -9.94
C SER A 301 -26.88 -36.36 -9.39
N CYS A 302 -26.91 -37.37 -10.26
CA CYS A 302 -26.74 -38.78 -9.90
C CYS A 302 -25.33 -39.31 -10.21
N GLN A 303 -24.59 -38.64 -11.10
CA GLN A 303 -23.21 -38.98 -11.47
C GLN A 303 -22.55 -37.78 -12.17
N VAL A 304 -21.29 -37.47 -11.87
CA VAL A 304 -20.49 -36.50 -12.66
C VAL A 304 -19.14 -37.13 -12.98
N SER A 305 -18.63 -36.86 -14.18
CA SER A 305 -17.29 -37.23 -14.64
C SER A 305 -16.80 -36.17 -15.60
N ASN A 306 -15.54 -36.23 -16.05
CA ASN A 306 -15.00 -35.27 -17.02
C ASN A 306 -15.64 -35.33 -18.43
N THR A 307 -16.54 -36.29 -18.71
CA THR A 307 -17.19 -36.42 -20.03
C THR A 307 -18.72 -36.32 -20.00
N ARG A 308 -19.36 -36.34 -18.83
CA ARG A 308 -20.83 -36.38 -18.74
C ARG A 308 -21.38 -36.01 -17.36
N LEU A 309 -22.61 -35.50 -17.36
CA LEU A 309 -23.47 -35.26 -16.21
C LEU A 309 -24.68 -36.20 -16.22
N GLY A 310 -24.92 -36.89 -15.10
CA GLY A 310 -26.14 -37.65 -14.85
C GLY A 310 -27.11 -36.84 -14.00
N LEU A 311 -28.36 -36.72 -14.43
CA LEU A 311 -29.45 -36.04 -13.73
C LEU A 311 -30.61 -36.98 -13.43
N ARG A 312 -31.41 -36.61 -12.44
CA ARG A 312 -32.72 -37.20 -12.11
C ARG A 312 -33.59 -36.15 -11.41
N VAL A 313 -34.90 -36.27 -11.55
CA VAL A 313 -35.87 -35.54 -10.74
C VAL A 313 -35.98 -36.25 -9.39
N ASP A 314 -35.81 -35.50 -8.33
CA ASP A 314 -36.10 -35.88 -6.97
C ASP A 314 -37.51 -35.37 -6.61
N GLU A 315 -38.26 -36.22 -5.93
CA GLU A 315 -39.64 -36.04 -5.48
C GLU A 315 -39.70 -36.36 -3.99
N ASP A 316 -40.62 -35.71 -3.29
CA ASP A 316 -40.89 -36.03 -1.90
C ASP A 316 -41.50 -37.43 -1.73
N ARG A 317 -41.67 -37.86 -0.48
CA ARG A 317 -42.43 -39.07 -0.12
C ARG A 317 -43.54 -38.75 0.86
N SER A 318 -44.04 -37.52 0.79
CA SER A 318 -45.18 -37.11 1.59
C SER A 318 -46.44 -37.58 0.87
N LEU A 319 -47.45 -37.98 1.65
CA LEU A 319 -48.74 -38.54 1.19
C LEU A 319 -48.66 -39.86 0.40
N ASP A 320 -47.67 -40.06 -0.46
CA ASP A 320 -47.33 -41.32 -1.09
C ASP A 320 -45.82 -41.63 -1.01
N SER A 321 -45.40 -42.83 -1.42
CA SER A 321 -44.00 -43.28 -1.29
C SER A 321 -43.26 -43.35 -2.62
N GLU A 322 -43.89 -42.92 -3.71
CA GLU A 322 -43.34 -43.04 -5.06
C GLU A 322 -42.37 -41.90 -5.35
N ARG A 323 -41.35 -42.17 -6.17
CA ARG A 323 -40.40 -41.17 -6.69
C ARG A 323 -40.14 -41.42 -8.18
N ASN A 324 -41.17 -41.87 -8.90
CA ASN A 324 -41.21 -42.01 -10.36
C ASN A 324 -41.89 -40.75 -10.90
N HIS A 325 -41.24 -40.04 -11.82
CA HIS A 325 -41.72 -38.74 -12.30
C HIS A 325 -41.97 -38.79 -13.82
N ALA A 326 -42.91 -37.97 -14.30
CA ALA A 326 -43.08 -37.71 -15.73
C ALA A 326 -41.77 -37.16 -16.35
N GLU A 327 -41.61 -37.29 -17.68
CA GLU A 327 -40.46 -36.72 -18.37
C GLU A 327 -40.43 -35.18 -18.25
N GLU A 328 -39.29 -34.63 -17.83
CA GLU A 328 -39.04 -33.18 -17.68
C GLU A 328 -37.84 -32.73 -18.53
N ASP A 329 -37.92 -31.51 -19.03
CA ASP A 329 -36.84 -30.81 -19.72
C ASP A 329 -35.92 -30.11 -18.70
N ALA A 330 -34.62 -30.08 -19.00
CA ALA A 330 -33.60 -29.49 -18.13
C ALA A 330 -32.56 -28.70 -18.93
N SER A 331 -32.04 -27.64 -18.31
CA SER A 331 -30.85 -26.91 -18.78
C SER A 331 -29.61 -27.40 -18.04
N ILE A 332 -28.47 -27.43 -18.71
CA ILE A 332 -27.16 -27.84 -18.18
C ILE A 332 -26.14 -26.74 -18.49
N LEU A 333 -25.35 -26.36 -17.48
CA LEU A 333 -24.14 -25.56 -17.63
C LEU A 333 -22.97 -26.40 -17.15
N ALA A 334 -21.86 -26.39 -17.89
CA ALA A 334 -20.58 -26.96 -17.43
C ALA A 334 -19.43 -25.97 -17.63
N MET A 335 -18.53 -25.88 -16.64
CA MET A 335 -17.36 -24.99 -16.62
C MET A 335 -16.12 -25.70 -16.04
N THR A 336 -14.91 -25.18 -16.27
CA THR A 336 -13.68 -25.66 -15.60
C THR A 336 -13.87 -25.75 -14.06
N SER A 337 -13.18 -26.68 -13.39
CA SER A 337 -13.49 -27.18 -12.03
C SER A 337 -13.44 -26.18 -10.87
N GLU A 338 -12.58 -25.18 -10.92
CA GLU A 338 -12.52 -24.08 -9.94
C GLU A 338 -11.92 -22.88 -10.66
N PHE A 339 -12.58 -21.72 -10.54
CA PHE A 339 -12.10 -20.49 -11.15
C PHE A 339 -12.70 -19.28 -10.43
N VAL A 340 -11.98 -18.17 -10.52
CA VAL A 340 -12.40 -16.85 -10.03
C VAL A 340 -12.04 -15.83 -11.09
N PHE A 341 -13.00 -15.03 -11.50
CA PHE A 341 -12.78 -13.94 -12.43
C PHE A 341 -13.46 -12.68 -11.88
N SER A 342 -12.66 -11.66 -11.57
CA SER A 342 -13.10 -10.40 -10.98
C SER A 342 -13.59 -9.35 -11.99
N GLY A 343 -13.93 -9.75 -13.21
CA GLY A 343 -14.33 -8.83 -14.27
C GLY A 343 -13.13 -8.25 -15.02
N GLU A 344 -13.41 -7.46 -16.05
CA GLU A 344 -12.37 -6.77 -16.84
C GLU A 344 -11.88 -5.46 -16.19
N VAL A 345 -11.94 -5.35 -14.87
CA VAL A 345 -11.41 -4.19 -14.13
C VAL A 345 -9.89 -4.13 -14.33
N PRO A 346 -9.32 -3.01 -14.83
CA PRO A 346 -7.88 -2.92 -15.06
C PRO A 346 -7.11 -2.96 -13.73
N SER A 347 -5.88 -3.48 -13.74
CA SER A 347 -4.97 -3.28 -12.60
C SER A 347 -4.73 -1.79 -12.40
N CYS A 348 -4.39 -1.38 -11.17
CA CYS A 348 -4.15 0.04 -10.91
C CYS A 348 -2.92 0.59 -11.64
N GLU A 349 -1.95 -0.26 -11.97
CA GLU A 349 -0.83 0.11 -12.84
C GLU A 349 -1.28 0.38 -14.28
N ILE A 350 -2.31 -0.33 -14.78
CA ILE A 350 -2.88 -0.08 -16.12
C ILE A 350 -3.78 1.17 -16.09
N ALA A 351 -4.52 1.38 -15.00
CA ALA A 351 -5.39 2.54 -14.84
C ALA A 351 -4.60 3.84 -14.62
N PHE A 352 -3.42 3.76 -13.99
CA PHE A 352 -2.54 4.90 -13.69
C PHE A 352 -1.08 4.58 -14.07
N PRO A 353 -0.81 4.34 -15.36
CA PRO A 353 0.50 3.87 -15.82
C PRO A 353 1.59 4.92 -15.71
N GLY A 354 1.26 6.15 -15.32
CA GLY A 354 2.18 7.26 -15.16
C GLY A 354 1.51 8.48 -14.55
N ALA A 355 2.23 9.60 -14.55
CA ALA A 355 1.67 10.88 -14.10
C ALA A 355 0.46 11.31 -14.95
N LEU A 356 0.57 11.16 -16.27
CA LEU A 356 -0.45 11.55 -17.24
C LEU A 356 -0.65 10.42 -18.26
N SER A 357 -1.91 10.07 -18.51
CA SER A 357 -2.26 9.06 -19.51
C SER A 357 -3.63 9.32 -20.13
N THR A 358 -3.89 8.73 -21.30
CA THR A 358 -5.18 8.83 -21.98
C THR A 358 -5.68 7.50 -22.51
N PHE A 359 -6.98 7.44 -22.78
CA PHE A 359 -7.62 6.32 -23.48
C PHE A 359 -8.62 6.83 -24.53
N ASN A 360 -9.27 5.92 -25.26
CA ASN A 360 -10.27 6.22 -26.28
C ASN A 360 -9.71 7.02 -27.47
N GLY A 361 -8.42 6.85 -27.78
CA GLY A 361 -7.76 7.53 -28.90
C GLY A 361 -7.51 9.03 -28.68
N SER A 362 -7.49 9.49 -27.43
CA SER A 362 -7.29 10.90 -27.08
C SER A 362 -5.81 11.25 -26.83
N GLY A 363 -5.45 12.52 -27.00
CA GLY A 363 -4.07 13.02 -26.86
C GLY A 363 -3.78 13.81 -25.58
N ILE A 364 -2.50 14.08 -25.36
CA ILE A 364 -2.00 14.96 -24.29
C ILE A 364 -1.37 16.23 -24.90
N PHE A 365 -1.76 17.39 -24.41
CA PHE A 365 -1.15 18.68 -24.74
C PHE A 365 -0.44 19.30 -23.53
N LEU A 366 0.89 19.45 -23.61
CA LEU A 366 1.69 20.10 -22.56
C LEU A 366 2.22 21.46 -23.03
N SER A 367 1.98 22.49 -22.24
CA SER A 367 2.57 23.81 -22.46
C SER A 367 4.09 23.77 -22.32
N ALA A 368 4.80 24.64 -23.02
CA ALA A 368 6.25 24.74 -23.01
C ALA A 368 6.80 24.84 -21.58
N ARG A 369 7.97 24.22 -21.36
CA ARG A 369 8.66 24.13 -20.05
C ARG A 369 7.92 23.35 -18.96
N SER A 370 6.88 22.60 -19.30
CA SER A 370 6.25 21.70 -18.33
C SER A 370 7.25 20.63 -17.85
N ARG A 371 7.11 20.22 -16.60
CA ARG A 371 7.94 19.22 -15.94
C ARG A 371 7.05 18.13 -15.35
N ILE A 372 7.20 16.92 -15.83
CA ILE A 372 6.51 15.73 -15.33
C ILE A 372 7.54 14.81 -14.68
N ILE A 373 7.36 14.48 -13.41
CA ILE A 373 8.26 13.59 -12.65
C ILE A 373 7.49 12.30 -12.39
N ASP A 374 7.88 11.23 -13.08
CA ASP A 374 7.36 9.88 -12.89
C ASP A 374 8.45 8.83 -13.18
N GLU A 375 8.10 7.56 -12.97
CA GLU A 375 8.97 6.39 -13.17
C GLU A 375 9.10 5.96 -14.64
N ASN A 376 8.41 6.62 -15.56
CA ASN A 376 8.27 6.16 -16.96
C ASN A 376 9.37 6.64 -17.91
N ASN A 377 10.43 7.25 -17.38
CA ASN A 377 11.63 7.63 -18.12
C ASN A 377 11.30 8.32 -19.46
N GLY A 378 10.43 9.35 -19.42
CA GLY A 378 10.05 10.15 -20.59
C GLY A 378 8.75 9.73 -21.29
N ALA A 379 8.25 8.51 -21.05
CA ALA A 379 7.10 7.97 -21.76
C ALA A 379 5.75 8.47 -21.18
N LEU A 380 4.90 8.99 -22.05
CA LEU A 380 3.50 9.30 -21.76
C LEU A 380 2.59 8.24 -22.40
N THR A 381 1.73 7.60 -21.60
CA THR A 381 0.79 6.58 -22.10
C THR A 381 -0.38 7.25 -22.82
N THR A 382 -0.23 7.49 -24.12
CA THR A 382 -1.19 8.20 -24.97
C THR A 382 -0.96 7.89 -26.44
N VAL A 383 -1.99 8.03 -27.28
CA VAL A 383 -1.87 7.89 -28.73
C VAL A 383 -1.20 9.08 -29.43
N SER A 384 -1.20 10.25 -28.79
CA SER A 384 -0.55 11.44 -29.35
C SER A 384 -0.17 12.45 -28.27
N TYR A 385 0.98 13.11 -28.46
CA TYR A 385 1.50 14.16 -27.59
C TYR A 385 1.85 15.40 -28.41
N ASP A 386 1.41 16.59 -27.97
CA ASP A 386 1.67 17.88 -28.62
C ASP A 386 2.06 18.97 -27.59
N THR A 387 2.72 20.03 -28.06
CA THR A 387 3.21 21.15 -27.23
C THR A 387 3.30 22.47 -28.01
N ASP A 388 3.14 23.61 -27.34
CA ASP A 388 3.34 24.94 -27.93
C ASP A 388 4.81 25.42 -27.92
N ALA A 389 5.75 24.57 -27.47
CA ALA A 389 7.18 24.87 -27.49
C ALA A 389 7.70 25.16 -28.91
N ARG A 390 8.53 26.20 -29.06
CA ARG A 390 9.16 26.60 -30.33
C ARG A 390 10.69 26.50 -30.23
N GLY A 391 11.31 25.82 -31.20
CA GLY A 391 12.78 25.64 -31.29
C GLY A 391 13.28 24.34 -30.63
N ASN A 392 14.61 24.15 -30.56
CA ASN A 392 15.26 23.00 -29.90
C ASN A 392 15.84 23.41 -28.52
N GLY A 393 15.78 22.52 -27.51
CA GLY A 393 16.43 22.72 -26.20
C GLY A 393 15.46 22.89 -25.01
N ARG A 394 15.91 23.58 -23.92
CA ARG A 394 15.26 23.76 -22.59
C ARG A 394 13.82 24.35 -22.56
N ASN A 395 13.15 24.49 -23.70
CA ASN A 395 11.76 24.94 -23.78
C ASN A 395 10.77 23.78 -24.01
N LEU A 396 11.25 22.59 -24.39
CA LEU A 396 10.42 21.39 -24.49
C LEU A 396 9.98 20.93 -23.10
N PRO A 397 8.81 20.27 -22.98
CA PRO A 397 8.44 19.59 -21.74
C PRO A 397 9.37 18.42 -21.41
N ASP A 398 9.81 18.37 -20.15
CA ASP A 398 10.67 17.30 -19.64
C ASP A 398 9.86 16.30 -18.79
N CYS A 399 10.09 15.02 -19.01
CA CYS A 399 9.45 13.88 -18.34
C CYS A 399 10.48 12.96 -17.66
N GLY A 400 10.02 12.17 -16.69
CA GLY A 400 10.83 11.21 -15.95
C GLY A 400 11.75 11.83 -14.89
N VAL A 401 12.24 10.98 -13.96
CA VAL A 401 13.19 11.39 -12.90
C VAL A 401 14.43 12.07 -13.48
N ASP A 402 14.96 11.54 -14.60
CA ASP A 402 16.21 11.99 -15.23
C ASP A 402 16.07 13.22 -16.15
N ALA A 403 14.87 13.80 -16.27
CA ALA A 403 14.66 15.00 -17.07
C ALA A 403 14.96 14.89 -18.56
N ILE A 404 14.24 14.01 -19.24
CA ILE A 404 14.37 13.85 -20.69
C ILE A 404 13.12 14.35 -21.43
N ASP A 405 13.24 14.61 -22.73
CA ASP A 405 12.09 15.05 -23.56
C ASP A 405 10.92 14.06 -23.45
N CYS A 406 9.71 14.58 -23.20
CA CYS A 406 8.49 13.77 -23.18
C CYS A 406 8.18 13.14 -24.56
N PHE A 407 7.73 11.89 -24.60
CA PHE A 407 7.27 11.25 -25.83
C PHE A 407 6.04 10.35 -25.62
N ALA A 408 5.16 10.27 -26.63
CA ALA A 408 4.00 9.38 -26.61
C ALA A 408 4.40 7.92 -26.89
N THR A 409 3.80 7.00 -26.14
CA THR A 409 3.90 5.55 -26.38
C THR A 409 3.14 5.09 -27.63
N ASN A 410 2.20 5.90 -28.13
CA ASN A 410 1.27 5.58 -29.23
C ASN A 410 0.26 4.48 -28.88
N THR A 411 -0.10 4.37 -27.59
CA THR A 411 -1.04 3.38 -27.06
C THR A 411 -1.99 4.04 -26.06
N ASP A 412 -3.23 3.58 -26.01
CA ASP A 412 -4.17 3.94 -24.94
C ASP A 412 -3.81 3.21 -23.64
N ALA A 413 -4.03 3.86 -22.49
CA ALA A 413 -3.86 3.25 -21.17
C ALA A 413 -4.91 2.17 -20.89
N LEU A 414 -6.16 2.42 -21.28
CA LEU A 414 -7.30 1.51 -21.06
C LEU A 414 -7.86 1.04 -22.40
N THR A 415 -8.19 -0.25 -22.50
CA THR A 415 -9.03 -0.74 -23.59
C THR A 415 -10.46 -0.20 -23.45
N ALA A 416 -11.22 -0.21 -24.56
CA ALA A 416 -12.62 0.24 -24.55
C ALA A 416 -13.50 -0.55 -23.56
N SER A 417 -13.13 -1.80 -23.26
CA SER A 417 -13.88 -2.63 -22.31
C SER A 417 -13.50 -2.31 -20.86
N GLN A 418 -12.20 -2.22 -20.55
CA GLN A 418 -11.71 -1.77 -19.23
C GLN A 418 -12.23 -0.38 -18.86
N ALA A 419 -12.27 0.56 -19.81
CA ALA A 419 -12.79 1.90 -19.58
C ALA A 419 -14.30 1.90 -19.28
N LYS A 420 -15.08 0.99 -19.86
CA LYS A 420 -16.52 0.82 -19.56
C LYS A 420 -16.77 0.14 -18.23
N ALA A 421 -15.84 -0.71 -17.78
CA ALA A 421 -15.89 -1.38 -16.49
C ALA A 421 -15.61 -0.42 -15.32
N ILE A 422 -15.10 0.80 -15.58
CA ILE A 422 -14.90 1.83 -14.57
C ILE A 422 -16.04 2.86 -14.66
N PRO A 423 -16.76 3.13 -13.56
CA PRO A 423 -16.60 2.52 -12.25
C PRO A 423 -17.34 1.18 -12.20
N SER A 424 -16.82 0.20 -11.46
CA SER A 424 -17.48 -1.11 -11.38
C SER A 424 -18.75 -1.08 -10.52
N VAL A 425 -18.94 0.01 -9.77
CA VAL A 425 -20.07 0.22 -8.86
C VAL A 425 -21.17 1.10 -9.49
N ALA A 426 -22.42 0.77 -9.19
CA ALA A 426 -23.55 1.63 -9.57
C ALA A 426 -23.53 2.94 -8.77
N ILE A 427 -23.61 4.08 -9.47
CA ILE A 427 -23.60 5.40 -8.83
C ILE A 427 -25.04 5.92 -8.69
N GLU A 428 -25.53 5.97 -7.46
CA GLU A 428 -26.71 6.71 -7.06
C GLU A 428 -26.31 8.03 -6.35
N ASP A 429 -27.13 9.09 -6.42
CA ASP A 429 -26.84 10.36 -5.72
C ASP A 429 -27.16 10.24 -4.22
N THR A 430 -26.32 9.50 -3.51
CA THR A 430 -26.46 9.22 -2.08
C THR A 430 -25.42 9.95 -1.21
N GLY A 431 -24.41 10.58 -1.83
CA GLY A 431 -23.31 11.23 -1.15
C GLY A 431 -23.68 12.55 -0.46
N PRO A 432 -23.18 12.80 0.77
CA PRO A 432 -23.35 14.08 1.44
C PRO A 432 -22.66 15.19 0.62
N ALA A 433 -23.12 16.44 0.76
CA ALA A 433 -22.40 17.57 0.19
C ALA A 433 -20.98 17.63 0.79
N ILE A 434 -19.96 17.88 -0.04
CA ILE A 434 -18.55 17.97 0.37
C ILE A 434 -18.32 19.30 1.13
N LEU A 435 -18.90 19.40 2.32
CA LEU A 435 -18.80 20.55 3.23
C LEU A 435 -17.76 20.32 4.33
N ASP A 436 -17.49 19.05 4.65
CA ASP A 436 -16.49 18.65 5.63
C ASP A 436 -15.09 18.81 5.05
N ARG A 437 -14.19 19.41 5.83
CA ARG A 437 -12.78 19.62 5.46
C ARG A 437 -11.91 18.42 5.81
N GLU A 438 -12.48 17.37 6.39
CA GLU A 438 -11.85 16.08 6.65
C GLU A 438 -12.66 15.00 5.95
N LEU A 439 -12.05 14.23 5.05
CA LEU A 439 -12.72 13.23 4.22
C LEU A 439 -12.13 11.83 4.49
N GLY A 440 -13.01 10.84 4.49
CA GLY A 440 -12.70 9.42 4.67
C GLY A 440 -13.88 8.57 4.19
N GLY A 441 -13.63 7.53 3.39
CA GLY A 441 -14.67 6.67 2.82
C GLY A 441 -15.17 7.10 1.43
N ASP A 442 -16.39 6.68 1.09
CA ASP A 442 -16.90 6.76 -0.29
C ASP A 442 -17.97 7.83 -0.48
N TYR A 443 -17.89 8.56 -1.58
CA TYR A 443 -18.81 9.63 -1.96
C TYR A 443 -19.35 9.39 -3.36
N TYR A 444 -20.68 9.32 -3.49
CA TYR A 444 -21.36 9.05 -4.76
C TYR A 444 -22.24 10.24 -5.17
N PHE A 445 -22.00 10.79 -6.35
CA PHE A 445 -22.73 11.95 -6.88
C PHE A 445 -23.26 11.67 -8.28
N LYS A 446 -24.49 12.11 -8.56
CA LYS A 446 -25.07 12.11 -9.90
C LYS A 446 -25.62 13.50 -10.23
N ARG A 447 -24.71 14.43 -10.52
CA ARG A 447 -24.97 15.88 -10.60
C ARG A 447 -24.20 16.51 -11.75
N GLU A 448 -24.73 17.56 -12.36
CA GLU A 448 -24.05 18.27 -13.47
C GLU A 448 -22.70 18.87 -13.04
N GLN A 449 -22.57 19.26 -11.76
CA GLN A 449 -21.35 19.86 -11.25
C GLN A 449 -21.11 19.50 -9.77
N VAL A 450 -19.86 19.19 -9.44
CA VAL A 450 -19.35 19.10 -8.08
C VAL A 450 -18.10 19.97 -7.97
N SER A 451 -17.92 20.68 -6.86
CA SER A 451 -16.82 21.65 -6.71
C SER A 451 -16.07 21.52 -5.39
N PHE A 452 -14.75 21.66 -5.44
CA PHE A 452 -13.84 21.75 -4.30
C PHE A 452 -13.27 23.16 -4.20
N VAL A 453 -13.39 23.77 -3.02
CA VAL A 453 -12.86 25.12 -2.77
C VAL A 453 -12.24 25.21 -1.38
N GLY A 454 -10.95 25.60 -1.31
CA GLY A 454 -10.18 25.70 -0.07
C GLY A 454 -9.55 24.37 0.38
N SER A 455 -9.15 24.27 1.65
CA SER A 455 -8.36 23.13 2.15
C SER A 455 -9.22 21.95 2.63
N TYR A 456 -8.79 20.73 2.25
CA TYR A 456 -9.34 19.43 2.63
C TYR A 456 -8.20 18.50 3.10
N ASN A 457 -8.47 17.69 4.12
CA ASN A 457 -7.58 16.69 4.68
C ASN A 457 -8.18 15.29 4.46
N ILE A 458 -7.41 14.39 3.87
CA ILE A 458 -7.79 13.00 3.61
C ILE A 458 -7.21 12.15 4.75
N ILE A 459 -8.08 11.68 5.65
CA ILE A 459 -7.69 11.03 6.91
C ILE A 459 -7.75 9.49 6.85
N ALA A 460 -8.33 8.95 5.77
CA ALA A 460 -8.44 7.53 5.46
C ALA A 460 -8.59 7.39 3.93
N PRO A 461 -8.42 6.18 3.35
CA PRO A 461 -8.76 5.92 1.95
C PRO A 461 -10.10 6.55 1.57
N THR A 462 -10.09 7.43 0.58
CA THR A 462 -11.25 8.24 0.16
C THR A 462 -11.49 8.07 -1.32
N ARG A 463 -12.73 7.75 -1.70
CA ARG A 463 -13.13 7.55 -3.10
C ARG A 463 -14.32 8.42 -3.45
N ILE A 464 -14.26 9.06 -4.62
CA ILE A 464 -15.30 9.98 -5.07
C ILE A 464 -15.73 9.60 -6.48
N PHE A 465 -17.00 9.24 -6.63
CA PHE A 465 -17.60 8.77 -7.87
C PHE A 465 -18.64 9.77 -8.37
N LEU A 466 -18.44 10.29 -9.58
CA LEU A 466 -19.33 11.26 -10.20
C LEU A 466 -19.90 10.68 -11.49
N ALA A 467 -21.22 10.48 -11.53
CA ALA A 467 -21.95 10.07 -12.72
C ALA A 467 -22.66 11.24 -13.41
N SER A 468 -22.91 11.09 -14.72
CA SER A 468 -23.72 12.03 -15.49
C SER A 468 -25.20 11.92 -15.10
N PRO A 469 -25.91 13.05 -14.83
CA PRO A 469 -27.32 13.02 -14.44
C PRO A 469 -28.25 12.64 -15.60
N SER A 470 -27.81 12.84 -16.84
CA SER A 470 -28.52 12.44 -18.05
C SER A 470 -27.55 12.17 -19.20
N SER A 471 -28.02 11.52 -20.27
CA SER A 471 -27.24 11.33 -21.49
C SER A 471 -27.01 12.60 -22.32
N LEU A 472 -27.65 13.73 -21.95
CA LEU A 472 -27.58 15.00 -22.68
C LEU A 472 -26.70 16.04 -21.98
N THR A 473 -26.30 15.80 -20.72
CA THR A 473 -25.51 16.72 -19.90
C THR A 473 -24.35 15.97 -19.28
N GLN A 474 -23.13 16.43 -19.58
CA GLN A 474 -21.90 15.84 -19.04
C GLN A 474 -21.57 16.47 -17.68
N THR A 475 -21.19 15.64 -16.72
CA THR A 475 -20.79 16.09 -15.39
C THR A 475 -19.44 16.80 -15.42
N ARG A 476 -19.25 17.77 -14.52
CA ARG A 476 -17.97 18.45 -14.31
C ARG A 476 -17.54 18.42 -12.85
N LEU A 477 -16.30 17.97 -12.61
CA LEU A 477 -15.61 18.21 -11.36
C LEU A 477 -14.75 19.47 -11.48
N ILE A 478 -14.93 20.41 -10.57
CA ILE A 478 -14.16 21.67 -10.56
C ILE A 478 -13.40 21.77 -9.23
N MET A 479 -12.07 21.74 -9.28
CA MET A 479 -11.23 22.13 -8.15
C MET A 479 -10.71 23.53 -8.37
N GLU A 480 -11.12 24.47 -7.53
CA GLU A 480 -10.82 25.88 -7.65
C GLU A 480 -10.14 26.37 -6.38
N SER A 481 -8.84 26.70 -6.48
CA SER A 481 -8.01 27.07 -5.32
C SER A 481 -8.14 26.06 -4.16
N ALA A 482 -8.25 24.78 -4.50
CA ALA A 482 -8.40 23.70 -3.54
C ALA A 482 -7.03 23.19 -3.07
N SER A 483 -6.91 23.00 -1.75
CA SER A 483 -5.70 22.44 -1.14
C SER A 483 -5.97 21.03 -0.59
N ILE A 484 -5.38 19.96 -1.13
CA ILE A 484 -5.57 18.58 -0.62
C ILE A 484 -4.33 18.11 0.15
N ASN A 485 -4.51 17.79 1.43
CA ASN A 485 -3.51 17.13 2.27
C ASN A 485 -3.91 15.67 2.48
N VAL A 486 -2.98 14.73 2.35
CA VAL A 486 -3.24 13.30 2.52
C VAL A 486 -2.41 12.79 3.69
N ALA A 487 -3.05 12.15 4.68
CA ALA A 487 -2.37 11.56 5.84
C ALA A 487 -1.64 10.26 5.48
N ASP A 488 -0.69 9.84 6.32
CA ASP A 488 0.04 8.57 6.14
C ASP A 488 -0.94 7.39 6.10
N GLY A 489 -0.83 6.56 5.05
CA GLY A 489 -1.72 5.42 4.82
C GLY A 489 -3.09 5.75 4.19
N ALA A 490 -3.37 7.03 3.90
CA ALA A 490 -4.56 7.44 3.17
C ALA A 490 -4.28 7.70 1.67
N TYR A 491 -5.32 7.73 0.85
CA TYR A 491 -5.25 8.15 -0.56
C TYR A 491 -6.59 8.79 -0.97
N LEU A 492 -6.55 9.62 -2.01
CA LEU A 492 -7.74 10.16 -2.67
C LEU A 492 -7.84 9.62 -4.10
N ALA A 493 -8.91 8.91 -4.41
CA ALA A 493 -9.20 8.44 -5.75
C ALA A 493 -10.53 9.02 -6.25
N ILE A 494 -10.54 9.49 -7.50
CA ILE A 494 -11.68 10.21 -8.06
C ILE A 494 -12.00 9.64 -9.44
N TYR A 495 -13.24 9.22 -9.63
CA TYR A 495 -13.80 8.85 -10.92
C TYR A 495 -14.86 9.87 -11.36
N VAL A 496 -14.76 10.34 -12.60
CA VAL A 496 -15.70 11.29 -13.19
C VAL A 496 -16.17 10.80 -14.56
N GLU A 497 -17.47 10.52 -14.68
CA GLU A 497 -18.15 10.31 -15.97
C GLU A 497 -18.39 11.66 -16.66
N GLY A 498 -17.30 12.37 -16.96
CA GLY A 498 -17.32 13.74 -17.45
C GLY A 498 -15.96 14.43 -17.40
N ASP A 499 -15.97 15.77 -17.38
CA ASP A 499 -14.74 16.58 -17.42
C ASP A 499 -14.23 16.92 -16.02
N VAL A 500 -12.91 17.11 -15.90
CA VAL A 500 -12.25 17.60 -14.68
C VAL A 500 -11.50 18.89 -14.98
N ILE A 501 -11.74 19.90 -14.15
CA ILE A 501 -11.10 21.20 -14.24
C ILE A 501 -10.32 21.45 -12.95
N LEU A 502 -9.00 21.61 -13.08
CA LEU A 502 -8.09 21.89 -11.99
C LEU A 502 -7.55 23.31 -12.16
N ASN A 503 -8.06 24.25 -11.37
CA ASN A 503 -7.68 25.66 -11.43
C ASN A 503 -6.99 26.07 -10.12
N ASN A 504 -5.70 26.42 -10.19
CA ASN A 504 -4.89 26.82 -9.03
C ASN A 504 -5.00 25.87 -7.81
N SER A 505 -5.08 24.55 -8.03
CA SER A 505 -5.35 23.55 -6.98
C SER A 505 -4.27 22.47 -6.91
N ASN A 506 -4.04 21.82 -5.76
CA ASN A 506 -3.11 20.68 -5.59
C ASN A 506 -3.86 19.36 -5.31
N PRO A 507 -4.39 18.69 -6.35
CA PRO A 507 -5.37 17.62 -6.18
C PRO A 507 -4.90 16.39 -5.37
N ASN A 508 -3.59 16.16 -5.17
CA ASN A 508 -3.02 15.00 -4.45
C ASN A 508 -3.91 13.75 -4.51
N ALA A 509 -4.11 13.25 -5.73
CA ALA A 509 -5.11 12.24 -6.03
C ALA A 509 -4.78 11.38 -7.26
N PHE A 510 -5.43 10.23 -7.32
CA PHE A 510 -5.57 9.39 -8.51
C PHE A 510 -6.89 9.74 -9.19
N VAL A 511 -6.86 10.23 -10.43
CA VAL A 511 -8.07 10.74 -11.12
C VAL A 511 -8.28 10.04 -12.45
N ILE A 512 -9.48 9.47 -12.63
CA ILE A 512 -9.97 8.97 -13.91
C ILE A 512 -11.16 9.81 -14.37
N ALA A 513 -11.08 10.33 -15.59
CA ALA A 513 -12.16 11.09 -16.23
C ALA A 513 -12.52 10.45 -17.58
N THR A 514 -13.80 10.25 -17.87
CA THR A 514 -14.22 9.83 -19.22
C THR A 514 -14.16 10.97 -20.23
N GLY A 515 -14.23 12.22 -19.77
CA GLY A 515 -14.06 13.45 -20.54
C GLY A 515 -12.64 14.02 -20.48
N GLU A 516 -12.51 15.33 -20.66
CA GLU A 516 -11.21 16.02 -20.65
C GLU A 516 -10.74 16.35 -19.22
N ILE A 517 -9.42 16.30 -19.00
CA ILE A 517 -8.79 16.87 -17.79
C ILE A 517 -8.02 18.13 -18.18
N ASN A 518 -8.41 19.26 -17.58
CA ASN A 518 -7.89 20.60 -17.91
C ASN A 518 -7.18 21.23 -16.71
N PHE A 519 -5.88 21.49 -16.85
CA PHE A 519 -5.06 22.19 -15.86
C PHE A 519 -4.97 23.69 -16.20
N ILE A 520 -5.40 24.57 -15.29
CA ILE A 520 -5.53 26.01 -15.50
C ILE A 520 -4.85 26.78 -14.36
N ASN A 521 -4.09 27.83 -14.68
CA ASN A 521 -3.43 28.73 -13.71
C ASN A 521 -2.67 28.01 -12.57
N ILE A 522 -2.01 26.90 -12.87
CA ILE A 522 -1.18 26.20 -11.88
C ILE A 522 0.05 27.09 -11.58
N GLN A 523 0.20 27.53 -10.33
CA GLN A 523 1.38 28.28 -9.89
C GLN A 523 2.62 27.36 -9.79
N ASP A 524 3.83 27.93 -9.66
CA ASP A 524 5.14 27.23 -9.65
C ASP A 524 5.35 26.18 -8.52
N GLY A 525 4.28 25.72 -7.85
CA GLY A 525 4.31 24.63 -6.89
C GLY A 525 4.22 23.24 -7.54
N LEU A 526 4.77 22.25 -6.87
CA LEU A 526 4.75 20.85 -7.31
C LEU A 526 3.35 20.24 -7.09
N LEU A 527 2.60 19.98 -8.16
CA LEU A 527 1.39 19.15 -8.08
C LEU A 527 1.79 17.71 -7.78
N VAL A 528 0.94 16.99 -7.06
CA VAL A 528 1.11 15.55 -6.83
C VAL A 528 -0.14 14.82 -7.31
N GLY A 529 0.02 13.73 -8.05
CA GLY A 529 -1.09 12.88 -8.47
C GLY A 529 -0.86 12.15 -9.79
N ARG A 530 -1.83 11.33 -10.18
CA ARG A 530 -1.86 10.61 -11.46
C ARG A 530 -3.21 10.80 -12.13
N PHE A 531 -3.20 11.05 -13.44
CA PHE A 531 -4.38 11.47 -14.19
C PHE A 531 -4.56 10.67 -15.47
N THR A 532 -5.74 10.11 -15.65
CA THR A 532 -6.11 9.29 -16.80
C THR A 532 -7.41 9.81 -17.42
N ALA A 533 -7.38 10.19 -18.70
CA ALA A 533 -8.50 10.88 -19.35
C ALA A 533 -8.94 10.22 -20.67
N GLY A 534 -10.25 10.06 -20.85
CA GLY A 534 -10.85 9.55 -22.08
C GLY A 534 -11.06 10.60 -23.15
N GLY A 535 -11.22 11.88 -22.76
CA GLY A 535 -11.36 13.02 -23.67
C GLY A 535 -10.04 13.73 -24.01
N GLY A 536 -8.95 13.38 -23.32
CA GLY A 536 -7.65 13.99 -23.46
C GLY A 536 -7.24 14.85 -22.25
N ILE A 537 -5.98 15.25 -22.23
CA ILE A 537 -5.41 16.09 -21.16
C ILE A 537 -4.84 17.35 -21.77
N THR A 538 -5.22 18.52 -21.26
CA THR A 538 -4.67 19.80 -21.71
C THR A 538 -4.19 20.67 -20.56
N THR A 539 -3.19 21.49 -20.85
CA THR A 539 -2.60 22.45 -19.91
C THR A 539 -2.72 23.86 -20.48
N GLY A 540 -3.22 24.80 -19.67
CA GLY A 540 -3.36 26.22 -20.03
C GLY A 540 -2.13 27.07 -19.71
N GLY A 541 -1.06 26.45 -19.20
CA GLY A 541 0.20 27.08 -18.79
C GLY A 541 1.21 26.03 -18.36
N GLN A 542 2.40 26.46 -17.91
CA GLN A 542 3.46 25.56 -17.45
C GLN A 542 2.95 24.64 -16.32
N LEU A 543 3.17 23.34 -16.46
CA LEU A 543 2.73 22.33 -15.49
C LEU A 543 3.96 21.73 -14.78
N PHE A 544 3.98 21.75 -13.45
CA PHE A 544 4.93 20.99 -12.64
C PHE A 544 4.18 19.88 -11.90
N LEU A 545 4.33 18.63 -12.33
CA LEU A 545 3.61 17.49 -11.79
C LEU A 545 4.58 16.40 -11.31
N ASN A 546 4.32 15.86 -10.12
CA ASN A 546 5.07 14.77 -9.52
C ASN A 546 4.15 13.56 -9.22
N ALA A 547 4.49 12.41 -9.74
CA ALA A 547 3.78 11.15 -9.53
C ALA A 547 4.56 10.15 -8.67
N THR A 548 5.34 10.61 -7.69
CA THR A 548 6.06 9.73 -6.73
C THR A 548 5.15 8.97 -5.76
N GLN A 549 3.82 9.14 -5.84
CA GLN A 549 2.89 8.34 -5.06
C GLN A 549 2.90 6.90 -5.57
N THR A 550 3.10 5.95 -4.66
CA THR A 550 2.87 4.54 -4.94
C THR A 550 1.40 4.33 -5.27
N VAL A 551 1.12 3.80 -6.46
CA VAL A 551 -0.24 3.45 -6.86
C VAL A 551 -0.70 2.28 -5.97
N PRO A 552 -1.85 2.40 -5.27
CA PRO A 552 -2.41 1.27 -4.54
C PRO A 552 -2.63 0.08 -5.47
N THR A 553 -2.38 -1.15 -4.99
CA THR A 553 -2.62 -2.38 -5.79
C THR A 553 -4.11 -2.61 -6.08
N ASN A 554 -4.98 -2.00 -5.28
CA ASN A 554 -6.43 -2.02 -5.41
C ASN A 554 -7.04 -0.67 -4.96
N ILE A 555 -7.90 -0.10 -5.80
CA ILE A 555 -8.77 1.04 -5.49
C ILE A 555 -10.19 0.57 -5.83
N PRO A 556 -10.96 0.08 -4.84
CA PRO A 556 -12.20 -0.63 -5.18
C PRO A 556 -13.21 0.31 -5.84
N GLY A 557 -13.85 -0.18 -6.92
CA GLY A 557 -14.69 0.62 -7.82
C GLY A 557 -13.94 1.30 -8.97
N ILE A 558 -12.59 1.33 -8.96
CA ILE A 558 -11.76 1.98 -9.99
C ILE A 558 -10.76 1.01 -10.64
N CYS A 559 -9.95 0.30 -9.85
CA CYS A 559 -8.91 -0.56 -10.40
C CYS A 559 -8.41 -1.59 -9.38
N GLY A 560 -7.72 -2.62 -9.86
CA GLY A 560 -7.10 -3.65 -9.02
C GLY A 560 -8.11 -4.63 -8.42
N ARG A 561 -7.58 -5.66 -7.74
CA ARG A 561 -8.37 -6.78 -7.20
C ARG A 561 -8.37 -6.74 -5.68
N GLU A 562 -9.56 -6.85 -5.08
CA GLU A 562 -9.68 -7.11 -3.65
C GLU A 562 -9.59 -8.63 -3.43
N VAL A 563 -8.40 -9.11 -3.09
CA VAL A 563 -8.22 -10.50 -2.65
C VAL A 563 -8.56 -10.56 -1.17
N ILE A 564 -9.74 -11.08 -0.85
CA ILE A 564 -10.06 -11.47 0.54
C ILE A 564 -9.49 -12.85 0.77
N GLU A 565 -8.75 -12.99 1.87
CA GLU A 565 -8.40 -14.30 2.39
C GLU A 565 -9.65 -14.97 2.95
N VAL A 566 -9.98 -16.14 2.42
CA VAL A 566 -11.22 -16.87 2.74
C VAL A 566 -10.89 -18.11 3.53
N LEU A 567 -11.64 -18.40 4.60
CA LEU A 567 -11.54 -19.69 5.27
C LEU A 567 -12.14 -20.80 4.38
N ASN A 568 -11.29 -21.68 3.84
CA ASN A 568 -11.70 -22.83 3.04
C ASN A 568 -12.16 -24.01 3.91
N HIS A 569 -11.38 -24.38 4.94
CA HIS A 569 -11.71 -25.47 5.87
C HIS A 569 -10.91 -25.40 7.16
N TYR A 570 -11.39 -26.07 8.20
CA TYR A 570 -10.58 -26.50 9.34
C TYR A 570 -9.94 -27.85 9.05
N ARG A 571 -8.72 -28.08 9.54
CA ARG A 571 -7.98 -29.34 9.32
C ARG A 571 -7.40 -29.87 10.61
N TYR A 572 -7.80 -31.06 11.03
CA TYR A 572 -7.04 -31.84 12.02
C TYR A 572 -5.88 -32.56 11.35
N GLU A 573 -4.71 -32.54 11.98
CA GLU A 573 -3.55 -33.33 11.58
C GLU A 573 -3.00 -34.13 12.75
N LEU A 574 -2.81 -35.43 12.53
CA LEU A 574 -2.21 -36.36 13.46
C LEU A 574 -1.10 -37.15 12.76
N VAL A 575 -0.01 -37.41 13.46
CA VAL A 575 1.08 -38.28 12.97
C VAL A 575 0.58 -39.71 12.76
N ASP A 576 -0.21 -40.23 13.69
CA ASP A 576 -0.88 -41.53 13.63
C ASP A 576 -2.18 -41.55 14.46
N ASN A 577 -2.93 -42.65 14.37
CA ASN A 577 -4.16 -42.86 15.13
C ASN A 577 -3.99 -43.59 16.48
N LYS A 578 -2.77 -43.64 17.05
CA LYS A 578 -2.46 -44.37 18.28
C LYS A 578 -2.30 -43.43 19.47
N GLY A 579 -2.93 -43.76 20.60
CA GLY A 579 -2.82 -43.06 21.88
C GLY A 579 -2.62 -44.04 23.04
N SER A 580 -2.28 -43.54 24.23
CA SER A 580 -2.19 -44.34 25.45
C SER A 580 -2.93 -43.62 26.59
N SER A 581 -3.55 -44.35 27.51
CA SER A 581 -4.17 -43.76 28.70
C SER A 581 -3.16 -43.10 29.65
N CYS A 582 -1.86 -43.24 29.39
CA CYS A 582 -0.79 -42.73 30.22
C CYS A 582 -0.16 -41.42 29.73
N ALA A 583 -0.53 -40.95 28.53
CA ALA A 583 -0.06 -39.68 27.97
C ALA A 583 -1.07 -39.11 26.97
N ALA A 584 -1.22 -37.79 26.97
CA ALA A 584 -2.07 -37.07 26.03
C ALA A 584 -1.65 -37.33 24.56
N LYS A 585 -2.64 -37.40 23.67
CA LYS A 585 -2.43 -37.46 22.22
C LYS A 585 -2.38 -36.06 21.63
N GLU A 586 -1.25 -35.69 21.06
CA GLU A 586 -1.06 -34.43 20.33
C GLU A 586 -1.77 -34.42 18.97
N ILE A 587 -2.40 -33.30 18.64
CA ILE A 587 -3.25 -33.05 17.47
C ILE A 587 -3.03 -31.59 17.03
N THR A 588 -2.83 -31.33 15.74
CA THR A 588 -2.81 -29.96 15.21
C THR A 588 -4.16 -29.62 14.60
N LEU A 589 -4.71 -28.44 14.89
CA LEU A 589 -5.90 -27.90 14.23
C LEU A 589 -5.50 -26.65 13.42
N LYS A 590 -5.79 -26.66 12.12
CA LYS A 590 -5.53 -25.54 11.20
C LYS A 590 -6.82 -24.93 10.69
N ALA A 591 -6.75 -23.66 10.33
CA ALA A 591 -7.71 -22.92 9.54
C ALA A 591 -7.02 -22.64 8.20
N CYS A 592 -7.48 -23.30 7.14
CA CYS A 592 -6.85 -23.30 5.82
C CYS A 592 -7.56 -22.31 4.90
N ALA A 593 -6.80 -21.46 4.21
CA ALA A 593 -7.35 -20.50 3.26
C ALA A 593 -7.60 -21.10 1.86
N ASP A 594 -6.98 -22.25 1.57
CA ASP A 594 -7.12 -22.97 0.31
C ASP A 594 -7.41 -24.47 0.54
N VAL A 595 -7.68 -25.20 -0.55
CA VAL A 595 -8.07 -26.62 -0.50
C VAL A 595 -6.94 -27.54 -0.04
N ASN A 596 -5.68 -27.22 -0.34
CA ASN A 596 -4.53 -28.04 0.05
C ASN A 596 -4.00 -27.68 1.44
N CYS A 597 -4.43 -26.55 2.00
CA CYS A 597 -3.87 -25.93 3.18
C CYS A 597 -2.40 -25.50 2.97
N ASP A 598 -2.06 -25.13 1.74
CA ASP A 598 -0.78 -24.51 1.39
C ASP A 598 -0.78 -23.03 1.84
N LEU A 599 -1.97 -22.42 1.93
CA LEU A 599 -2.20 -21.10 2.53
C LEU A 599 -3.00 -21.24 3.82
N ILE A 600 -2.54 -20.58 4.88
CA ILE A 600 -3.14 -20.62 6.21
C ILE A 600 -3.96 -19.35 6.45
N TYR A 601 -5.20 -19.49 6.91
CA TYR A 601 -6.14 -18.40 7.18
C TYR A 601 -5.65 -17.47 8.31
N SER A 602 -5.29 -16.24 7.98
CA SER A 602 -4.64 -15.25 8.85
C SER A 602 -5.59 -14.46 9.75
N GLN A 603 -6.90 -14.77 9.74
CA GLN A 603 -7.87 -14.16 10.65
C GLN A 603 -8.20 -15.07 11.86
N PRO A 604 -8.62 -14.49 13.00
CA PRO A 604 -9.03 -15.26 14.16
C PRO A 604 -10.20 -16.20 13.85
N SER A 605 -10.06 -17.45 14.28
CA SER A 605 -11.04 -18.51 14.20
C SER A 605 -11.34 -19.05 15.59
N THR A 606 -12.59 -19.36 15.89
CA THR A 606 -13.01 -19.96 17.17
C THR A 606 -13.73 -21.28 16.91
N VAL A 607 -13.34 -22.32 17.62
CA VAL A 607 -13.81 -23.70 17.40
C VAL A 607 -14.04 -24.39 18.74
N SER A 608 -15.17 -25.09 18.90
CA SER A 608 -15.34 -26.02 20.03
C SER A 608 -14.90 -27.44 19.61
N LEU A 609 -14.16 -28.13 20.46
CA LEU A 609 -13.52 -29.41 20.19
C LEU A 609 -14.41 -30.57 20.66
N SER A 610 -14.43 -31.67 19.91
CA SER A 610 -15.07 -32.93 20.29
C SER A 610 -14.04 -34.06 20.28
N PRO A 611 -13.98 -34.93 21.30
CA PRO A 611 -14.90 -35.02 22.45
C PRO A 611 -14.75 -33.84 23.41
N GLN A 612 -15.85 -33.34 24.00
CA GLN A 612 -15.76 -32.29 25.03
C GLN A 612 -15.14 -32.83 26.33
N ASN A 613 -14.60 -31.92 27.15
CA ASN A 613 -13.99 -32.27 28.43
C ASN A 613 -14.99 -33.02 29.34
N SER A 614 -14.62 -34.21 29.80
CA SER A 614 -15.50 -35.14 30.51
C SER A 614 -14.71 -36.11 31.40
N ASN A 615 -15.40 -37.02 32.12
CA ASN A 615 -14.75 -38.06 32.94
C ASN A 615 -14.00 -39.14 32.14
N ASN A 616 -14.04 -39.09 30.80
CA ASN A 616 -13.36 -40.04 29.92
C ASN A 616 -12.25 -39.38 29.09
N PHE A 617 -12.38 -38.08 28.77
CA PHE A 617 -11.49 -37.34 27.88
C PHE A 617 -11.25 -35.94 28.42
N GLU A 618 -10.00 -35.47 28.34
CA GLU A 618 -9.63 -34.13 28.79
C GLU A 618 -8.65 -33.51 27.78
N TRP A 619 -9.03 -32.38 27.17
CA TRP A 619 -8.12 -31.56 26.38
C TRP A 619 -7.19 -30.79 27.30
N SER A 620 -5.95 -30.58 26.85
CA SER A 620 -5.00 -29.69 27.50
C SER A 620 -5.47 -28.23 27.40
N GLY A 621 -6.35 -27.81 28.29
CA GLY A 621 -6.95 -26.47 28.31
C GLY A 621 -8.47 -26.48 28.08
N SER A 622 -8.97 -25.41 27.47
CA SER A 622 -10.39 -25.28 27.14
C SER A 622 -10.73 -26.13 25.91
N ASP A 623 -11.87 -26.80 25.92
CA ASP A 623 -12.47 -27.47 24.75
C ASP A 623 -13.16 -26.47 23.79
N VAL A 624 -12.91 -25.18 23.98
CA VAL A 624 -13.26 -24.08 23.08
C VAL A 624 -11.99 -23.28 22.86
N VAL A 625 -11.50 -23.26 21.62
CA VAL A 625 -10.21 -22.69 21.26
C VAL A 625 -10.39 -21.56 20.26
N SER A 626 -9.68 -20.46 20.49
CA SER A 626 -9.56 -19.35 19.54
C SER A 626 -8.11 -19.27 19.07
N PHE A 627 -7.89 -19.25 17.76
CA PHE A 627 -6.56 -19.27 17.16
C PHE A 627 -6.53 -18.52 15.83
N THR A 628 -5.34 -18.16 15.36
CA THR A 628 -5.13 -17.59 14.02
C THR A 628 -4.20 -18.53 13.27
N GLY A 629 -4.62 -18.94 12.08
CA GLY A 629 -3.92 -19.91 11.26
C GLY A 629 -3.94 -21.34 11.78
N GLN A 630 -3.27 -21.64 12.89
CA GLN A 630 -3.25 -22.98 13.47
C GLN A 630 -3.00 -22.99 14.98
N ILE A 631 -3.31 -24.11 15.63
CA ILE A 631 -3.09 -24.35 17.05
C ILE A 631 -2.75 -25.82 17.31
N SER A 632 -1.86 -26.06 18.28
CA SER A 632 -1.56 -27.41 18.79
C SER A 632 -2.45 -27.72 19.99
N LEU A 633 -3.01 -28.93 20.00
CA LEU A 633 -3.96 -29.44 20.97
C LEU A 633 -3.45 -30.79 21.51
N ALA A 634 -3.75 -31.12 22.76
CA ALA A 634 -3.49 -32.45 23.29
C ALA A 634 -4.74 -33.02 23.97
N LEU A 635 -5.00 -34.33 23.79
CA LEU A 635 -6.17 -35.02 24.31
C LEU A 635 -5.78 -36.22 25.18
N ASP A 636 -6.10 -36.17 26.47
CA ASP A 636 -5.96 -37.28 27.41
C ASP A 636 -7.15 -38.24 27.36
N SER A 637 -6.89 -39.56 27.45
CA SER A 637 -7.91 -40.59 27.67
C SER A 637 -7.83 -41.12 29.10
N LEU A 638 -8.72 -40.65 29.96
CA LEU A 638 -8.71 -40.92 31.40
C LEU A 638 -9.03 -42.39 31.76
N LYS A 639 -9.52 -43.19 30.80
CA LYS A 639 -9.91 -44.60 31.00
C LYS A 639 -9.55 -45.52 29.82
N GLY A 640 -8.65 -45.08 28.93
CA GLY A 640 -8.24 -45.89 27.77
C GLY A 640 -9.36 -46.11 26.74
N ASN A 641 -10.35 -45.20 26.66
CA ASN A 641 -11.40 -45.31 25.66
C ASN A 641 -10.94 -44.69 24.33
N ASP A 642 -11.29 -45.32 23.22
CA ASP A 642 -11.16 -44.76 21.88
C ASP A 642 -12.11 -43.58 21.67
N THR A 643 -11.74 -42.65 20.78
CA THR A 643 -12.59 -41.49 20.46
C THR A 643 -12.53 -41.10 18.99
N LYS A 644 -13.58 -40.39 18.54
CA LYS A 644 -13.59 -39.69 17.25
C LYS A 644 -13.39 -38.20 17.50
N LEU A 645 -12.54 -37.58 16.70
CA LEU A 645 -12.34 -36.13 16.74
C LEU A 645 -13.35 -35.44 15.81
N ALA A 646 -13.90 -34.34 16.29
CA ALA A 646 -14.71 -33.43 15.49
C ALA A 646 -14.60 -32.00 16.04
N THR A 647 -15.28 -31.07 15.37
CA THR A 647 -15.44 -29.68 15.78
C THR A 647 -16.92 -29.33 15.85
N LEU A 648 -17.26 -28.34 16.69
CA LEU A 648 -18.61 -27.88 16.99
C LEU A 648 -18.62 -26.34 17.05
N GLY A 649 -19.62 -25.69 16.44
CA GLY A 649 -19.87 -24.24 16.57
C GLY A 649 -18.70 -23.35 16.13
N GLU A 650 -18.13 -23.60 14.95
CA GLU A 650 -16.98 -22.88 14.42
C GLU A 650 -17.36 -21.48 13.93
N THR A 651 -16.47 -20.52 14.16
CA THR A 651 -16.63 -19.12 13.76
C THR A 651 -15.33 -18.60 13.15
N PRO A 652 -15.26 -18.35 11.82
CA PRO A 652 -16.32 -18.56 10.85
C PRO A 652 -16.64 -20.05 10.66
N SER A 653 -17.90 -20.34 10.32
CA SER A 653 -18.36 -21.71 10.06
C SER A 653 -17.73 -22.21 8.77
N SER A 654 -17.08 -23.37 8.82
CA SER A 654 -16.49 -24.03 7.66
C SER A 654 -16.42 -25.54 7.88
N GLN A 655 -16.06 -26.28 6.84
CA GLN A 655 -15.93 -27.74 6.90
C GLN A 655 -14.70 -28.17 7.71
N LEU A 656 -14.73 -29.39 8.29
CA LEU A 656 -13.57 -30.02 8.94
C LEU A 656 -13.04 -31.18 8.10
N ARG A 657 -11.73 -31.18 7.84
CA ARG A 657 -10.99 -32.30 7.24
C ARG A 657 -10.03 -32.90 8.26
N CYS A 658 -9.69 -34.18 8.09
CA CYS A 658 -8.84 -34.88 9.06
C CYS A 658 -7.77 -35.71 8.35
N PHE A 659 -6.52 -35.45 8.70
CA PHE A 659 -5.36 -36.09 8.13
C PHE A 659 -4.63 -36.91 9.19
N ILE A 660 -4.39 -38.19 8.89
CA ILE A 660 -3.62 -39.09 9.75
C ILE A 660 -2.45 -39.65 8.94
N GLY A 661 -1.23 -39.42 9.41
CA GLY A 661 -0.01 -39.82 8.68
C GLY A 661 0.08 -39.17 7.29
N GLY A 662 -0.39 -37.93 7.16
CA GLY A 662 -0.42 -37.17 5.92
C GLY A 662 -1.51 -37.57 4.91
N LYS A 663 -2.42 -38.48 5.26
CA LYS A 663 -3.54 -38.89 4.39
C LYS A 663 -4.87 -38.38 4.91
N ASP A 664 -5.69 -37.80 4.04
CA ASP A 664 -7.08 -37.47 4.37
C ASP A 664 -7.87 -38.76 4.62
N VAL A 665 -8.35 -38.93 5.84
CA VAL A 665 -9.13 -40.11 6.28
C VAL A 665 -10.63 -39.83 6.32
N GLY A 666 -11.05 -38.62 5.98
CA GLY A 666 -12.43 -38.15 6.15
C GLY A 666 -12.84 -38.06 7.63
N ILE A 667 -13.98 -37.40 7.89
CA ILE A 667 -14.44 -37.19 9.28
C ILE A 667 -14.79 -38.50 10.00
N GLU A 668 -15.30 -39.50 9.27
CA GLU A 668 -15.59 -40.82 9.83
C GLU A 668 -14.34 -41.60 10.22
N GLY A 669 -13.20 -41.34 9.55
CA GLY A 669 -11.90 -41.95 9.84
C GLY A 669 -11.09 -41.21 10.91
N CYS A 670 -11.54 -40.03 11.36
CA CYS A 670 -10.84 -39.20 12.33
C CYS A 670 -10.95 -39.77 13.75
N LYS A 671 -10.20 -40.84 14.04
CA LYS A 671 -10.27 -41.61 15.29
C LYS A 671 -8.91 -41.77 15.95
N ILE A 672 -8.90 -41.82 17.29
CA ILE A 672 -7.74 -42.19 18.10
C ILE A 672 -8.06 -43.48 18.85
N ASN A 673 -7.15 -44.45 18.74
CA ASN A 673 -7.22 -45.74 19.44
C ASN A 673 -6.31 -45.67 20.68
N PHE A 674 -6.89 -45.74 21.88
CA PHE A 674 -6.17 -45.64 23.14
C PHE A 674 -5.90 -47.02 23.76
N GLU A 675 -4.66 -47.28 24.15
CA GLU A 675 -4.25 -48.52 24.85
C GLU A 675 -3.95 -48.25 26.35
N ASP A 676 -4.16 -49.25 27.20
CA ASP A 676 -3.98 -49.17 28.67
C ASP A 676 -2.49 -49.03 29.10
N ASP A 677 -1.55 -49.51 28.27
CA ASP A 677 -0.10 -49.44 28.49
C ASP A 677 0.55 -48.52 27.42
N GLY A 678 1.68 -47.87 27.74
CA GLY A 678 2.36 -46.97 26.79
C GLY A 678 3.73 -46.48 27.23
N LEU A 679 4.50 -45.91 26.30
CA LEU A 679 5.72 -45.16 26.61
C LEU A 679 5.37 -43.71 26.99
N VAL A 680 6.00 -43.20 28.03
CA VAL A 680 5.83 -41.83 28.52
C VAL A 680 7.18 -41.13 28.49
N PHE A 681 7.24 -40.00 27.78
CA PHE A 681 8.36 -39.08 27.83
C PHE A 681 8.13 -38.12 29.00
N LYS A 682 9.00 -38.20 30.01
CA LYS A 682 8.78 -37.54 31.29
C LYS A 682 9.91 -36.60 31.66
N ASN A 683 9.55 -35.41 32.11
CA ASN A 683 10.42 -34.48 32.79
C ASN A 683 10.46 -34.83 34.29
N LEU A 684 11.55 -35.47 34.72
CA LEU A 684 11.73 -35.84 36.12
C LEU A 684 11.96 -34.65 37.03
N THR A 685 12.54 -33.56 36.52
CA THR A 685 12.85 -32.36 37.30
C THR A 685 11.57 -31.69 37.79
N ASP A 686 10.58 -31.53 36.91
CA ASP A 686 9.32 -30.85 37.23
C ASP A 686 8.16 -31.81 37.53
N ASN A 687 8.41 -33.12 37.40
CA ASN A 687 7.43 -34.18 37.60
C ASN A 687 6.17 -34.04 36.73
N ASN A 688 6.37 -33.77 35.43
CA ASN A 688 5.34 -33.72 34.40
C ASN A 688 5.83 -34.42 33.10
N THR A 689 5.04 -34.39 32.04
CA THR A 689 5.36 -35.01 30.74
C THR A 689 5.82 -33.98 29.69
N THR A 690 6.23 -32.79 30.12
CA THR A 690 6.53 -31.67 29.24
C THR A 690 8.04 -31.53 29.01
N ILE A 691 8.47 -31.76 27.78
CA ILE A 691 9.72 -31.23 27.25
C ILE A 691 9.51 -29.73 27.02
N VAL A 692 10.30 -28.91 27.72
CA VAL A 692 10.17 -27.45 27.67
C VAL A 692 10.92 -26.90 26.45
N PRO A 693 10.73 -25.63 26.06
CA PRO A 693 11.45 -25.05 24.93
C PRO A 693 12.97 -25.16 25.06
N GLN A 694 13.63 -25.52 23.96
CA GLN A 694 15.07 -25.76 23.83
C GLN A 694 15.72 -24.70 22.94
N LEU A 695 17.05 -24.60 23.01
CA LEU A 695 17.86 -23.80 22.08
C LEU A 695 18.42 -24.68 20.97
N SER A 696 18.35 -24.17 19.75
CA SER A 696 19.00 -24.75 18.58
C SER A 696 20.49 -24.98 18.86
N GLY A 697 20.95 -26.20 18.59
CA GLY A 697 22.33 -26.65 18.84
C GLY A 697 22.69 -26.86 20.31
N LYS A 698 21.77 -26.73 21.28
CA LYS A 698 22.07 -26.93 22.72
C LYS A 698 21.54 -28.28 23.24
N PRO A 699 22.33 -29.05 24.00
CA PRO A 699 21.83 -30.23 24.74
C PRO A 699 20.80 -29.86 25.81
N SER A 700 19.70 -30.60 25.88
CA SER A 700 18.55 -30.29 26.74
C SER A 700 18.77 -30.47 28.25
N ASP A 701 19.93 -31.02 28.63
CA ASP A 701 20.39 -31.25 30.00
C ASP A 701 21.45 -30.22 30.44
N GLN A 702 21.62 -29.13 29.69
CA GLN A 702 22.57 -28.06 30.00
C GLN A 702 21.94 -26.67 29.88
N GLY A 703 22.25 -25.79 30.85
CA GLY A 703 21.92 -24.36 30.82
C GLY A 703 20.44 -24.00 30.69
N PHE A 704 20.10 -23.12 29.72
CA PHE A 704 18.74 -22.65 29.47
C PHE A 704 17.73 -23.81 29.47
N ASN A 705 16.72 -23.71 30.34
CA ASN A 705 15.66 -24.71 30.46
C ASN A 705 16.14 -26.16 30.66
N SER A 706 17.34 -26.35 31.19
CA SER A 706 17.91 -27.68 31.47
C SER A 706 17.00 -28.51 32.37
N LYS A 707 16.66 -29.73 31.92
CA LYS A 707 15.87 -30.70 32.69
C LYS A 707 16.43 -32.11 32.53
N THR A 708 16.07 -32.99 33.45
CA THR A 708 16.31 -34.42 33.36
C THR A 708 15.10 -35.10 32.71
N TYR A 709 15.27 -35.60 31.49
CA TYR A 709 14.22 -36.32 30.77
C TYR A 709 14.43 -37.83 30.81
N VAL A 710 13.34 -38.58 30.89
CA VAL A 710 13.36 -40.05 30.81
C VAL A 710 12.25 -40.58 29.92
N ILE A 711 12.49 -41.73 29.31
CA ILE A 711 11.44 -42.59 28.75
C ILE A 711 11.13 -43.65 29.80
N GLU A 712 9.86 -43.76 30.20
CA GLU A 712 9.37 -44.82 31.10
C GLU A 712 8.13 -45.51 30.51
N ALA A 713 7.88 -46.77 30.88
CA ALA A 713 6.62 -47.43 30.51
C ALA A 713 5.60 -47.37 31.64
N CYS A 714 4.37 -47.04 31.28
CA CYS A 714 3.20 -47.16 32.13
C CYS A 714 2.59 -48.56 32.00
N GLY A 715 2.15 -49.13 33.13
CA GLY A 715 1.52 -50.46 33.22
C GLY A 715 2.48 -51.66 33.19
N ASN A 716 3.46 -51.68 32.27
CA ASN A 716 4.36 -52.82 32.06
C ASN A 716 5.82 -52.60 32.54
N SER A 717 6.00 -51.80 33.60
CA SER A 717 7.31 -51.29 34.04
C SER A 717 8.33 -52.38 34.40
N GLU A 718 7.95 -53.49 35.04
CA GLU A 718 8.90 -54.55 35.44
C GLU A 718 9.65 -55.19 34.24
N PHE A 719 9.15 -55.05 33.01
CA PHE A 719 9.82 -55.57 31.82
C PHE A 719 11.09 -54.82 31.43
N LEU A 720 11.13 -53.51 31.68
CA LEU A 720 12.24 -52.64 31.28
C LEU A 720 13.36 -52.59 32.32
N LYS A 721 13.04 -52.92 33.57
CA LYS A 721 13.92 -52.77 34.74
C LYS A 721 15.31 -53.39 34.55
N ASN A 722 16.34 -52.55 34.65
CA ASN A 722 17.76 -52.92 34.50
C ASN A 722 18.10 -53.64 33.18
N LYS A 723 17.40 -53.34 32.07
CA LYS A 723 17.66 -53.93 30.75
C LYS A 723 18.05 -52.89 29.72
N ILE A 724 18.76 -53.36 28.69
CA ILE A 724 18.88 -52.68 27.42
C ILE A 724 17.73 -53.18 26.55
N VAL A 725 16.94 -52.26 26.00
CA VAL A 725 15.77 -52.57 25.18
C VAL A 725 15.87 -51.79 23.87
N ASP A 726 15.61 -52.48 22.77
CA ASP A 726 15.53 -51.87 21.44
C ASP A 726 14.21 -51.11 21.32
N VAL A 727 14.31 -49.82 21.01
CA VAL A 727 13.20 -48.90 20.84
C VAL A 727 13.32 -48.26 19.47
N ASP A 728 12.30 -48.41 18.64
CA ASP A 728 12.20 -47.69 17.38
C ASP A 728 11.82 -46.23 17.71
N LEU A 729 12.78 -45.32 17.59
CA LEU A 729 12.63 -43.89 17.85
C LEU A 729 12.71 -43.07 16.57
N ASN A 730 11.91 -42.02 16.50
CA ASN A 730 12.07 -40.93 15.56
C ASN A 730 11.64 -39.63 16.23
N TYR A 731 11.97 -38.52 15.58
CA TYR A 731 11.27 -37.27 15.84
C TYR A 731 10.28 -37.00 14.71
N SER A 732 9.20 -36.29 15.02
CA SER A 732 8.28 -35.76 14.03
C SER A 732 8.40 -34.24 14.04
N CYS A 733 8.33 -33.66 12.86
CA CYS A 733 8.23 -32.22 12.69
C CYS A 733 6.75 -31.82 12.70
N SER A 734 6.39 -30.77 13.42
CA SER A 734 5.08 -30.14 13.25
C SER A 734 4.90 -29.69 11.81
N SER A 735 3.67 -29.67 11.31
CA SER A 735 3.39 -29.19 9.96
C SER A 735 3.53 -27.67 9.80
N SER A 736 3.78 -26.92 10.88
CA SER A 736 4.23 -25.51 10.88
C SER A 736 5.74 -25.34 10.72
N SER A 737 6.51 -26.42 10.74
CA SER A 737 7.98 -26.37 10.72
C SER A 737 8.49 -27.26 9.60
N ASN A 738 9.58 -26.83 8.98
CA ASN A 738 10.40 -27.74 8.20
C ASN A 738 11.55 -28.24 9.07
N CYS A 739 11.80 -29.54 8.99
CA CYS A 739 12.87 -30.17 9.71
C CYS A 739 13.70 -30.98 8.71
N SER A 740 14.94 -30.58 8.49
CA SER A 740 15.82 -31.22 7.51
C SER A 740 17.00 -31.97 8.15
N ASN A 741 17.50 -31.50 9.29
CA ASN A 741 18.64 -32.10 9.99
C ASN A 741 18.22 -33.17 11.00
N LYS A 742 19.17 -34.03 11.38
CA LYS A 742 18.95 -35.07 12.39
C LYS A 742 18.91 -34.49 13.81
N LEU A 743 18.12 -35.11 14.68
CA LEU A 743 18.08 -34.83 16.11
C LEU A 743 19.01 -35.78 16.85
N ALA A 744 19.98 -35.26 17.60
CA ALA A 744 20.87 -36.07 18.41
C ALA A 744 20.20 -36.38 19.76
N LEU A 745 19.93 -37.66 20.03
CA LEU A 745 19.44 -38.17 21.30
C LEU A 745 20.55 -38.93 22.04
N SER A 746 20.89 -38.49 23.24
CA SER A 746 21.94 -39.12 24.05
C SER A 746 21.36 -39.96 25.18
N ASN A 747 21.83 -41.20 25.34
CA ASN A 747 21.50 -42.11 26.45
C ASN A 747 22.75 -42.88 26.87
N ASN A 748 23.09 -42.86 28.17
CA ASN A 748 24.19 -43.64 28.74
C ASN A 748 25.54 -43.49 28.00
N ASN A 749 25.94 -42.24 27.68
CA ASN A 749 27.14 -41.87 26.91
C ASN A 749 27.17 -42.33 25.44
N ASN A 750 26.06 -42.83 24.89
CA ASN A 750 25.89 -43.04 23.46
C ASN A 750 25.01 -41.92 22.90
N THR A 751 25.31 -41.47 21.68
CA THR A 751 24.49 -40.50 20.94
C THR A 751 23.94 -41.16 19.68
N TYR A 752 22.64 -41.01 19.47
CA TYR A 752 21.88 -41.56 18.36
C TYR A 752 21.32 -40.43 17.51
N GLU A 753 21.50 -40.49 16.20
CA GLU A 753 21.10 -39.44 15.26
C GLU A 753 19.75 -39.80 14.63
N LEU A 754 18.66 -39.30 15.22
CA LEU A 754 17.29 -39.62 14.84
C LEU A 754 16.85 -38.81 13.63
N GLY A 755 16.19 -39.47 12.68
CA GLY A 755 15.50 -38.84 11.54
C GLY A 755 13.98 -38.78 11.73
N LEU A 756 13.27 -38.40 10.65
CA LEU A 756 11.79 -38.41 10.58
C LEU A 756 11.20 -39.82 10.51
N THR A 757 11.97 -40.80 10.04
CA THR A 757 11.58 -42.21 10.00
C THR A 757 12.07 -42.95 11.24
N PRO A 758 11.29 -43.90 11.80
CA PRO A 758 11.72 -44.71 12.94
C PRO A 758 13.07 -45.40 12.71
N GLU A 759 13.99 -45.20 13.65
CA GLU A 759 15.30 -45.87 13.73
C GLU A 759 15.39 -46.65 15.05
N THR A 760 15.80 -47.92 14.99
CA THR A 760 15.97 -48.75 16.18
C THR A 760 17.19 -48.32 16.98
N VAL A 761 16.98 -47.93 18.24
CA VAL A 761 18.05 -47.55 19.17
C VAL A 761 17.98 -48.39 20.45
N ALA A 762 19.15 -48.73 20.99
CA ALA A 762 19.26 -49.51 22.22
C ALA A 762 19.32 -48.58 23.44
N LEU A 763 18.22 -48.51 24.20
CA LEU A 763 18.13 -47.67 25.39
C LEU A 763 18.40 -48.45 26.67
N GLN A 764 19.22 -47.90 27.56
CA GLN A 764 19.48 -48.48 28.88
C GLN A 764 18.45 -47.97 29.89
N PHE A 765 17.66 -48.89 30.44
CA PHE A 765 16.69 -48.61 31.51
C PHE A 765 17.28 -48.95 32.89
N ASP A 766 16.95 -48.13 33.89
CA ASP A 766 17.42 -48.24 35.27
C ASP A 766 16.55 -49.18 36.14
N GLY A 767 16.84 -49.21 37.46
CA GLY A 767 16.09 -50.01 38.44
C GLY A 767 14.64 -49.56 38.67
N ASN A 768 14.26 -48.40 38.16
CA ASN A 768 12.89 -47.87 38.16
C ASN A 768 12.25 -47.94 36.78
N SER A 769 12.88 -48.63 35.81
CA SER A 769 12.39 -48.78 34.45
C SER A 769 12.36 -47.46 33.67
N ARG A 770 13.39 -46.63 33.86
CA ARG A 770 13.56 -45.33 33.21
C ARG A 770 14.83 -45.30 32.38
N ALA A 771 14.74 -44.85 31.14
CA ALA A 771 15.88 -44.55 30.29
C ALA A 771 16.06 -43.03 30.21
N GLU A 772 17.07 -42.49 30.90
CA GLU A 772 17.40 -41.06 30.86
C GLU A 772 17.95 -40.65 29.51
N PHE A 773 17.49 -39.52 28.98
CA PHE A 773 17.95 -39.00 27.71
C PHE A 773 18.09 -37.48 27.72
N SER A 774 18.94 -36.98 26.81
CA SER A 774 18.97 -35.58 26.42
C SER A 774 18.86 -35.46 24.90
N VAL A 775 18.34 -34.34 24.42
CA VAL A 775 18.19 -34.04 22.99
C VAL A 775 18.95 -32.79 22.61
N GLN A 776 19.46 -32.76 21.38
CA GLN A 776 20.10 -31.60 20.77
C GLN A 776 19.67 -31.57 19.29
N TYR A 777 19.01 -30.50 18.88
CA TYR A 777 18.55 -30.32 17.51
C TYR A 777 19.14 -29.03 16.92
N PRO A 778 19.74 -29.06 15.71
CA PRO A 778 20.50 -27.93 15.19
C PRO A 778 19.64 -26.79 14.60
N ASP A 779 18.40 -27.04 14.20
CA ASP A 779 17.59 -26.01 13.51
C ASP A 779 16.49 -25.43 14.40
N ALA A 780 15.79 -24.42 13.89
CA ALA A 780 14.54 -23.97 14.49
C ALA A 780 13.41 -24.94 14.12
N GLY A 781 12.44 -25.15 15.03
CA GLY A 781 11.24 -25.90 14.71
C GLY A 781 10.43 -26.35 15.91
N GLU A 782 9.22 -26.86 15.64
CA GLU A 782 8.40 -27.59 16.59
C GLU A 782 8.53 -29.10 16.36
N LEU A 783 8.98 -29.80 17.40
CA LEU A 783 9.33 -31.21 17.34
C LEU A 783 8.51 -32.01 18.35
N SER A 784 8.28 -33.28 18.05
CA SER A 784 7.90 -34.29 19.05
C SER A 784 8.76 -35.54 18.87
N LEU A 785 8.96 -36.31 19.93
CA LEU A 785 9.61 -37.61 19.88
C LEU A 785 8.54 -38.69 19.87
N SER A 786 8.75 -39.74 19.09
CA SER A 786 7.89 -40.93 19.09
C SER A 786 8.75 -42.16 19.32
N GLY A 787 8.20 -43.13 20.06
CA GLY A 787 8.90 -44.37 20.37
C GLY A 787 7.98 -45.59 20.37
N THR A 788 8.49 -46.72 19.90
CA THR A 788 7.80 -48.02 19.95
C THR A 788 8.76 -49.15 20.32
N ILE A 789 8.34 -50.03 21.21
CA ILE A 789 9.03 -51.31 21.48
C ILE A 789 8.35 -52.39 20.64
N THR A 790 9.04 -52.93 19.63
CA THR A 790 8.47 -53.85 18.63
C THR A 790 8.67 -55.35 18.94
N ASP A 791 9.50 -55.68 19.92
CA ASP A 791 9.86 -57.07 20.28
C ASP A 791 8.72 -57.94 20.86
N ARG A 792 7.50 -57.38 21.05
CA ARG A 792 6.19 -58.03 21.32
C ARG A 792 5.07 -56.96 21.35
N THR A 793 3.87 -57.26 21.90
CA THR A 793 2.70 -56.34 22.01
C THR A 793 3.15 -54.88 22.07
N SER A 794 2.88 -54.12 21.01
CA SER A 794 3.57 -52.86 20.74
C SER A 794 3.24 -51.82 21.81
N ILE A 795 4.19 -51.55 22.70
CA ILE A 795 4.12 -50.42 23.63
C ILE A 795 4.67 -49.22 22.88
N SER A 796 3.82 -48.23 22.60
CA SER A 796 4.19 -47.01 21.91
C SER A 796 3.85 -45.77 22.73
N GLY A 797 4.46 -44.65 22.39
CA GLY A 797 4.15 -43.35 22.98
C GLY A 797 4.83 -42.22 22.23
N SER A 798 4.44 -40.99 22.54
CA SER A 798 5.08 -39.78 22.01
C SER A 798 5.22 -38.73 23.10
N SER A 799 6.18 -37.82 22.94
CA SER A 799 6.29 -36.63 23.79
C SER A 799 5.24 -35.60 23.40
N ASN A 800 5.10 -34.55 24.23
CA ASN A 800 4.48 -33.31 23.78
C ASN A 800 5.25 -32.72 22.58
N ILE A 801 4.60 -31.81 21.87
CA ILE A 801 5.30 -30.91 20.95
C ILE A 801 6.11 -29.92 21.78
N PHE A 802 7.40 -29.78 21.47
CA PHE A 802 8.30 -28.81 22.09
C PHE A 802 9.02 -27.98 21.03
N LYS A 803 9.32 -26.74 21.39
CA LYS A 803 9.92 -25.74 20.50
C LYS A 803 11.44 -25.78 20.60
N VAL A 804 12.14 -25.71 19.47
CA VAL A 804 13.57 -25.43 19.38
C VAL A 804 13.72 -24.09 18.70
N ARG A 805 14.22 -23.08 19.41
CA ARG A 805 14.39 -21.72 18.86
C ARG A 805 15.85 -21.43 18.55
N PRO A 806 16.15 -20.53 17.59
CA PRO A 806 17.49 -19.98 17.45
C PRO A 806 17.98 -19.32 18.74
N PHE A 807 19.30 -19.34 18.94
CA PHE A 807 19.91 -18.69 20.09
C PHE A 807 19.87 -17.15 19.96
N GLY A 808 20.13 -16.62 18.77
CA GLY A 808 20.06 -15.19 18.46
C GLY A 808 20.12 -14.91 16.96
N PHE A 809 20.11 -13.63 16.60
CA PHE A 809 20.43 -13.16 15.26
C PHE A 809 21.87 -12.60 15.22
N ALA A 810 22.73 -13.25 14.44
CA ALA A 810 23.99 -12.65 14.01
C ALA A 810 23.69 -11.63 12.91
N MET A 811 24.16 -10.40 13.09
CA MET A 811 23.88 -9.27 12.20
C MET A 811 25.18 -8.70 11.62
N ASP A 812 25.19 -8.38 10.33
CA ASP A 812 26.32 -7.76 9.64
C ASP A 812 25.85 -6.67 8.68
N ILE A 813 26.67 -5.64 8.49
CA ILE A 813 26.45 -4.62 7.46
C ILE A 813 27.17 -5.06 6.21
N LEU A 814 26.42 -5.40 5.17
CA LEU A 814 26.94 -5.99 3.95
C LEU A 814 27.22 -4.91 2.89
N ASN A 815 28.07 -5.27 1.92
CA ASN A 815 28.27 -4.47 0.72
C ASN A 815 26.95 -4.35 -0.07
N ASP A 816 26.89 -3.43 -1.04
CA ASP A 816 25.67 -3.17 -1.81
C ASP A 816 25.16 -4.40 -2.60
N SER A 817 26.00 -5.42 -2.80
CA SER A 817 25.60 -6.71 -3.42
C SER A 817 25.09 -7.75 -2.42
N GLY A 818 25.12 -7.47 -1.11
CA GLY A 818 24.69 -8.39 -0.06
C GLY A 818 25.58 -9.65 0.10
N THR A 819 26.82 -9.64 -0.40
CA THR A 819 27.66 -10.85 -0.49
C THR A 819 28.75 -10.94 0.56
N SER A 820 29.25 -9.81 1.06
CA SER A 820 30.33 -9.76 2.06
C SER A 820 30.15 -8.57 3.00
N THR A 821 30.79 -8.61 4.16
CA THR A 821 30.89 -7.48 5.07
C THR A 821 31.36 -6.21 4.36
N ASN A 822 30.72 -5.09 4.67
CA ASN A 822 31.06 -3.77 4.19
C ASN A 822 32.22 -3.19 5.00
N LEU A 823 33.32 -2.85 4.34
CA LEU A 823 34.47 -2.23 5.01
C LEU A 823 34.13 -0.85 5.62
N ASN A 824 33.11 -0.18 5.10
CA ASN A 824 32.61 1.10 5.63
C ASN A 824 31.37 0.93 6.51
N GLY A 825 30.94 -0.32 6.79
CA GLY A 825 29.73 -0.62 7.53
C GLY A 825 29.75 -0.17 9.00
N TYR A 826 30.94 0.12 9.54
CA TYR A 826 31.14 0.39 10.95
C TYR A 826 31.93 1.69 11.20
N ALA A 827 31.46 2.53 12.11
CA ALA A 827 32.15 3.77 12.51
C ALA A 827 32.14 3.96 14.03
N ASN A 828 33.32 4.03 14.65
CA ASN A 828 33.47 4.21 16.11
C ASN A 828 33.59 5.69 16.53
N SER A 829 33.60 6.61 15.57
CA SER A 829 33.68 8.05 15.80
C SER A 829 33.14 8.81 14.60
N ALA A 830 32.91 10.11 14.76
CA ALA A 830 32.56 11.00 13.65
C ALA A 830 33.63 11.05 12.54
N ASN A 831 34.85 10.58 12.77
CA ASN A 831 35.92 10.48 11.77
C ASN A 831 36.02 9.08 11.11
N GLY A 832 35.13 8.14 11.44
CA GLY A 832 35.03 6.86 10.74
C GLY A 832 34.69 7.05 9.26
N THR A 833 34.74 6.01 8.42
CA THR A 833 34.39 6.08 6.99
C THR A 833 32.90 6.34 6.77
N LEU A 834 32.54 6.98 5.66
CA LEU A 834 31.15 7.27 5.32
C LEU A 834 30.51 5.97 4.87
N LEU A 835 29.39 5.58 5.48
CA LEU A 835 28.62 4.45 4.99
C LEU A 835 27.72 4.91 3.84
N LYS A 836 26.82 5.84 4.14
CA LYS A 836 25.78 6.35 3.24
C LYS A 836 25.35 7.77 3.64
N ARG A 837 24.86 8.56 2.70
CA ARG A 837 24.07 9.77 2.99
C ARG A 837 22.68 9.36 3.47
N THR A 838 21.99 10.23 4.21
CA THR A 838 20.61 9.95 4.62
C THR A 838 19.75 9.62 3.38
N GLY A 839 18.93 8.58 3.46
CA GLY A 839 18.08 8.13 2.35
C GLY A 839 18.77 7.25 1.30
N GLU A 840 20.09 7.08 1.35
CA GLU A 840 20.75 6.06 0.52
C GLU A 840 20.71 4.70 1.20
N ASP A 841 20.45 3.68 0.40
CA ASP A 841 20.31 2.32 0.87
C ASP A 841 21.65 1.67 1.27
N PHE A 842 21.62 0.93 2.37
CA PHE A 842 22.64 0.00 2.83
C PHE A 842 22.01 -1.36 3.17
N VAL A 843 22.78 -2.43 3.02
CA VAL A 843 22.28 -3.80 3.22
C VAL A 843 22.64 -4.30 4.61
N VAL A 844 21.64 -4.78 5.36
CA VAL A 844 21.82 -5.51 6.62
C VAL A 844 21.57 -6.99 6.37
N GLY A 845 22.56 -7.83 6.69
CA GLY A 845 22.42 -9.27 6.71
C GLY A 845 22.04 -9.76 8.11
N LEU A 846 20.98 -10.54 8.21
CA LEU A 846 20.56 -11.22 9.43
C LEU A 846 20.67 -12.73 9.24
N ARG A 847 21.18 -13.42 10.25
CA ARG A 847 21.32 -14.88 10.25
C ARG A 847 20.94 -15.45 11.60
N THR A 848 20.04 -16.42 11.64
CA THR A 848 19.70 -17.15 12.86
C THR A 848 20.83 -18.11 13.20
N VAL A 849 21.19 -18.19 14.48
CA VAL A 849 22.35 -18.99 14.90
C VAL A 849 22.05 -20.01 15.97
N GLN A 850 22.82 -21.09 15.92
CA GLN A 850 22.88 -22.13 16.96
C GLN A 850 23.60 -21.61 18.20
N TRP A 851 23.29 -22.19 19.35
CA TRP A 851 23.99 -21.95 20.60
C TRP A 851 25.40 -22.57 20.60
N VAL A 852 26.36 -21.89 21.24
CA VAL A 852 27.72 -22.38 21.48
C VAL A 852 28.06 -22.24 22.97
N ASP A 853 28.83 -23.21 23.50
CA ASP A 853 29.23 -23.21 24.90
C ASP A 853 30.02 -21.96 25.30
N GLY A 854 29.65 -21.37 26.44
CA GLY A 854 30.25 -20.14 26.97
C GLY A 854 29.58 -18.82 26.57
N GLU A 855 28.61 -18.81 25.64
CA GLU A 855 27.94 -17.58 25.16
C GLU A 855 26.66 -17.17 25.93
N ASP A 856 26.26 -17.99 26.91
CA ASP A 856 25.07 -17.85 27.76
C ASP A 856 25.43 -18.22 29.20
N SER A 857 26.27 -17.42 29.85
CA SER A 857 26.87 -17.74 31.16
C SER A 857 25.83 -17.68 32.30
N ASN A 858 24.78 -16.88 32.14
CA ASN A 858 23.69 -16.76 33.11
C ASN A 858 22.54 -17.76 32.85
N ASN A 859 22.57 -18.50 31.74
CA ASN A 859 21.58 -19.49 31.31
C ASN A 859 20.16 -18.93 31.13
N ASP A 860 20.04 -17.65 30.75
CA ASP A 860 18.74 -17.03 30.43
C ASP A 860 18.33 -17.27 28.96
N GLY A 861 19.22 -17.86 28.16
CA GLY A 861 19.02 -18.19 26.76
C GLY A 861 19.13 -16.99 25.83
N VAL A 862 19.69 -15.89 26.31
CA VAL A 862 20.03 -14.70 25.53
C VAL A 862 21.56 -14.65 25.39
N PRO A 863 22.09 -14.32 24.19
CA PRO A 863 23.51 -14.09 24.02
C PRO A 863 24.06 -13.01 24.97
N ASP A 864 25.09 -13.34 25.75
CA ASP A 864 25.79 -12.37 26.61
C ASP A 864 26.51 -11.28 25.77
N ASN A 865 27.00 -11.68 24.58
CA ASN A 865 27.69 -10.81 23.63
C ASN A 865 27.29 -11.14 22.19
N PHE A 866 26.59 -10.21 21.54
CA PHE A 866 26.09 -10.39 20.17
C PHE A 866 27.20 -10.43 19.11
N ASP A 867 28.39 -9.89 19.40
CA ASP A 867 29.51 -9.90 18.45
C ASP A 867 30.11 -11.29 18.26
N ASP A 868 29.98 -12.18 19.26
CA ASP A 868 30.53 -13.55 19.22
C ASP A 868 29.73 -14.48 18.28
N LEU A 869 28.44 -14.17 18.09
CA LEU A 869 27.49 -14.94 17.26
C LEU A 869 27.90 -15.07 15.79
N ALA A 870 28.80 -14.20 15.30
CA ALA A 870 29.26 -14.21 13.92
C ALA A 870 29.86 -15.58 13.51
N ASN A 871 30.45 -16.32 14.45
CA ASN A 871 31.10 -17.61 14.21
C ASN A 871 30.19 -18.83 14.41
N ASN A 872 28.97 -18.62 14.89
CA ASN A 872 28.05 -19.72 15.19
C ASN A 872 27.49 -20.31 13.89
N ASN A 873 27.19 -21.61 13.91
CA ASN A 873 26.48 -22.26 12.80
C ASN A 873 25.09 -21.65 12.62
N THR A 874 24.55 -21.71 11.41
CA THR A 874 23.19 -21.26 11.12
C THR A 874 22.18 -22.23 11.72
N ALA A 875 21.11 -21.70 12.30
CA ALA A 875 19.92 -22.45 12.65
C ALA A 875 18.90 -22.27 11.51
N GLU A 876 18.69 -23.28 10.68
CA GLU A 876 17.78 -23.18 9.53
C GLU A 876 16.31 -23.20 9.96
N HIS A 877 15.41 -23.03 9.00
CA HIS A 877 13.95 -23.17 9.17
C HIS A 877 13.31 -22.20 10.18
N PHE A 878 13.88 -21.00 10.29
CA PHE A 878 13.25 -19.94 11.07
C PHE A 878 12.18 -19.25 10.22
N THR A 879 10.99 -19.12 10.80
CA THR A 879 9.88 -18.37 10.21
C THR A 879 9.39 -17.34 11.20
N GLY A 880 9.25 -16.10 10.74
CA GLY A 880 8.70 -15.02 11.56
C GLY A 880 9.17 -13.64 11.13
N THR A 881 8.41 -12.63 11.56
CA THR A 881 8.76 -11.23 11.36
C THR A 881 9.73 -10.78 12.44
N VAL A 882 10.87 -10.22 12.02
CA VAL A 882 11.89 -9.64 12.88
C VAL A 882 11.75 -8.12 12.81
N THR A 883 11.51 -7.49 13.96
CA THR A 883 11.48 -6.03 14.09
C THR A 883 12.91 -5.48 14.21
N LEU A 884 13.20 -4.42 13.47
CA LEU A 884 14.46 -3.69 13.47
C LEU A 884 14.27 -2.32 14.09
N ALA A 885 15.02 -2.02 15.15
CA ALA A 885 14.94 -0.74 15.85
C ALA A 885 16.31 -0.05 15.86
N PRO A 886 16.45 1.13 15.23
CA PRO A 886 17.67 1.92 15.35
C PRO A 886 17.77 2.51 16.76
N GLN A 887 19.01 2.71 17.22
CA GLN A 887 19.32 3.44 18.44
C GLN A 887 20.50 4.35 18.18
N GLN A 888 20.33 5.64 18.47
CA GLN A 888 21.39 6.62 18.32
C GLN A 888 22.59 6.30 19.22
N ARG A 889 23.80 6.30 18.65
CA ARG A 889 25.06 6.17 19.42
C ARG A 889 25.89 7.44 19.41
N LEU A 890 26.22 7.97 18.24
CA LEU A 890 27.05 9.16 18.07
C LEU A 890 26.41 10.14 17.07
N PRO A 891 26.30 11.45 17.38
CA PRO A 891 26.79 12.09 18.60
C PRO A 891 26.02 11.66 19.86
N ALA A 892 26.70 11.70 21.01
CA ALA A 892 26.13 11.25 22.28
C ALA A 892 25.00 12.20 22.73
N GLY A 893 23.84 11.65 23.05
CA GLY A 893 22.65 12.45 23.38
C GLY A 893 21.91 13.01 22.16
N GLY A 894 22.31 12.61 20.93
CA GLY A 894 21.58 12.91 19.72
C GLY A 894 20.20 12.23 19.66
N THR A 895 19.39 12.66 18.68
CA THR A 895 18.07 12.10 18.42
C THR A 895 18.19 10.85 17.54
N THR A 896 17.35 9.83 17.77
CA THR A 896 17.32 8.65 16.90
C THR A 896 16.39 8.93 15.71
N GLY A 897 16.91 8.75 14.50
CA GLY A 897 16.14 8.79 13.26
C GLY A 897 15.36 7.49 13.01
N ALA A 898 14.72 7.40 11.85
CA ALA A 898 13.95 6.26 11.40
C ALA A 898 14.71 5.45 10.33
N LEU A 899 14.42 4.15 10.30
CA LEU A 899 14.77 3.28 9.18
C LEU A 899 13.62 3.28 8.17
N SER A 900 13.93 3.11 6.88
CA SER A 900 12.91 3.02 5.81
C SER A 900 11.93 1.86 5.97
N THR A 901 12.35 0.78 6.63
CA THR A 901 11.46 -0.27 7.16
C THR A 901 11.92 -0.67 8.55
N SER A 902 10.96 -1.04 9.40
CA SER A 902 11.17 -1.48 10.77
C SER A 902 10.98 -2.99 10.94
N SER A 903 10.80 -3.75 9.86
CA SER A 903 10.68 -5.20 9.93
C SER A 903 11.22 -5.93 8.71
N VAL A 904 11.59 -7.20 8.92
CA VAL A 904 12.02 -8.15 7.89
C VAL A 904 11.36 -9.49 8.15
N LEU A 905 10.86 -10.14 7.09
CA LEU A 905 10.25 -11.47 7.16
C LEU A 905 11.32 -12.53 6.89
N PHE A 906 11.34 -13.57 7.72
CA PHE A 906 11.99 -14.84 7.41
C PHE A 906 10.90 -15.84 7.01
N ASP A 907 11.07 -16.50 5.87
CA ASP A 907 10.14 -17.50 5.35
C ASP A 907 10.85 -18.86 5.21
N ASP A 908 10.92 -19.60 6.33
CA ASP A 908 11.57 -20.91 6.42
C ASP A 908 13.05 -20.92 6.00
N GLU A 909 13.83 -19.97 6.49
CA GLU A 909 15.22 -19.78 6.08
C GLU A 909 16.13 -19.42 7.26
N GLY A 910 17.43 -19.68 7.14
CA GLY A 910 18.41 -19.32 8.16
C GLY A 910 19.05 -17.93 8.00
N LYS A 911 18.85 -17.26 6.87
CA LYS A 911 19.50 -15.98 6.55
C LYS A 911 18.66 -15.12 5.61
N VAL A 912 18.53 -13.82 5.95
CA VAL A 912 17.90 -12.81 5.10
C VAL A 912 18.80 -11.58 4.96
N ASN A 913 18.77 -10.95 3.80
CA ASN A 913 19.37 -9.63 3.58
C ASN A 913 18.24 -8.61 3.36
N VAL A 914 18.33 -7.45 4.03
CA VAL A 914 17.37 -6.35 3.86
C VAL A 914 18.08 -5.06 3.47
N SER A 915 17.53 -4.36 2.47
CA SER A 915 17.98 -3.02 2.08
C SER A 915 17.23 -1.98 2.91
N LEU A 916 17.97 -1.12 3.61
CA LEU A 916 17.44 -0.09 4.50
C LEU A 916 18.09 1.25 4.18
N ASN A 917 17.40 2.35 4.44
CA ASN A 917 18.04 3.65 4.61
C ASN A 917 17.70 4.27 5.96
N TYR A 918 18.48 5.26 6.36
CA TYR A 918 18.34 5.97 7.63
C TYR A 918 18.24 7.47 7.36
N ASP A 919 17.41 8.18 8.12
CA ASP A 919 17.01 9.56 7.82
C ASP A 919 17.69 10.64 8.68
N GLU A 920 18.65 10.25 9.54
CA GLU A 920 19.36 11.18 10.42
C GLU A 920 20.89 11.01 10.33
N VAL A 921 21.63 12.04 10.69
CA VAL A 921 23.09 12.02 10.77
C VAL A 921 23.54 11.28 12.02
N GLY A 922 24.66 10.57 11.91
CA GLY A 922 25.28 9.94 13.07
C GLY A 922 25.78 8.53 12.81
N THR A 923 25.97 7.82 13.91
CA THR A 923 26.23 6.39 13.97
C THR A 923 25.19 5.77 14.88
N ILE A 924 24.63 4.64 14.49
CA ILE A 924 23.57 3.95 15.22
C ILE A 924 23.99 2.54 15.66
N SER A 925 23.20 1.95 16.54
CA SER A 925 23.09 0.50 16.66
C SER A 925 21.73 0.07 16.14
N ILE A 926 21.62 -1.14 15.61
CA ILE A 926 20.34 -1.72 15.21
C ILE A 926 20.08 -2.94 16.09
N ASN A 927 18.94 -2.96 16.75
CA ASN A 927 18.47 -4.13 17.50
C ASN A 927 17.48 -4.90 16.63
N ALA A 928 17.62 -6.22 16.60
CA ALA A 928 16.67 -7.14 15.99
C ALA A 928 15.90 -7.90 17.08
N GLN A 929 14.60 -8.06 16.90
CA GLN A 929 13.75 -8.79 17.84
C GLN A 929 12.66 -9.54 17.11
N SER A 930 12.43 -10.81 17.47
CA SER A 930 11.28 -11.56 17.01
C SER A 930 10.74 -12.47 18.11
N THR A 931 9.41 -12.56 18.22
CA THR A 931 8.76 -13.57 19.06
C THR A 931 8.63 -14.84 18.25
N TYR A 932 9.32 -15.90 18.66
CA TYR A 932 9.24 -17.20 18.01
C TYR A 932 8.12 -18.02 18.64
N LEU A 933 7.11 -18.35 17.83
CA LEU A 933 5.98 -19.21 18.19
C LEU A 933 5.40 -18.86 19.57
N THR A 934 4.95 -17.61 19.72
CA THR A 934 4.19 -17.01 20.84
C THR A 934 4.85 -16.83 22.22
N ASP A 935 5.92 -17.54 22.59
CA ASP A 935 6.35 -17.58 24.02
C ASP A 935 7.83 -17.26 24.30
N THR A 936 8.67 -17.08 23.27
CA THR A 936 10.10 -16.83 23.47
C THR A 936 10.64 -15.80 22.48
N THR A 937 11.51 -14.91 22.94
CA THR A 937 12.08 -13.84 22.09
C THR A 937 13.47 -14.22 21.62
N VAL A 938 13.71 -14.10 20.32
CA VAL A 938 15.05 -14.16 19.71
C VAL A 938 15.54 -12.72 19.53
N LEU A 939 16.75 -12.45 19.97
CA LEU A 939 17.35 -11.12 19.96
C LEU A 939 18.58 -11.08 19.05
N GLY A 940 18.84 -9.91 18.49
CA GLY A 940 20.06 -9.59 17.76
C GLY A 940 20.45 -8.14 17.99
N LYS A 941 21.74 -7.85 17.81
CA LYS A 941 22.24 -6.49 17.91
C LYS A 941 23.49 -6.32 17.06
N VAL A 942 23.55 -5.21 16.33
CA VAL A 942 24.77 -4.73 15.68
C VAL A 942 25.07 -3.30 16.16
N ASN A 943 26.29 -3.08 16.64
CA ASN A 943 26.74 -1.78 17.13
C ASN A 943 27.49 -1.00 16.06
N ASN A 944 27.55 0.33 16.24
CA ASN A 944 28.38 1.23 15.46
C ASN A 944 28.12 1.20 13.94
N VAL A 945 26.87 0.95 13.55
CA VAL A 945 26.42 0.93 12.15
C VAL A 945 26.61 2.30 11.53
N GLY A 946 27.56 2.33 10.60
CA GLY A 946 27.83 3.41 9.67
C GLY A 946 28.16 4.77 10.25
N ARG A 947 28.67 5.63 9.37
CA ARG A 947 28.58 7.07 9.53
C ARG A 947 27.61 7.58 8.48
N PHE A 948 26.53 8.21 8.91
CA PHE A 948 25.53 8.83 8.06
C PHE A 948 25.77 10.33 7.96
N ALA A 949 25.67 10.89 6.75
CA ALA A 949 25.84 12.31 6.45
C ALA A 949 24.58 12.91 5.81
N PRO A 950 24.37 14.24 5.85
CA PRO A 950 23.23 14.89 5.20
C PRO A 950 23.14 14.56 3.70
N SER A 951 21.94 14.67 3.13
CA SER A 951 21.76 14.55 1.67
C SER A 951 21.94 15.89 0.96
N ASN A 952 21.62 17.00 1.63
CA ASN A 952 21.65 18.35 1.06
C ASN A 952 21.94 19.42 2.12
N PHE A 953 22.53 20.54 1.68
CA PHE A 953 22.59 21.77 2.45
C PHE A 953 21.74 22.84 1.76
N ALA A 954 20.69 23.33 2.40
CA ALA A 954 19.83 24.37 1.84
C ALA A 954 20.23 25.75 2.35
N LEU A 955 20.35 26.72 1.42
CA LEU A 955 20.68 28.10 1.72
C LEU A 955 19.47 29.00 1.45
N SER A 956 19.19 29.91 2.37
CA SER A 956 18.23 31.00 2.18
C SER A 956 18.72 32.26 2.88
N GLY A 957 18.63 33.43 2.27
CA GLY A 957 19.05 34.67 2.91
C GLY A 957 18.70 35.92 2.11
N SER A 958 19.35 37.01 2.48
CA SER A 958 19.21 38.32 1.85
C SER A 958 20.46 39.17 2.08
N VAL A 959 20.72 40.07 1.13
CA VAL A 959 21.76 41.08 1.19
C VAL A 959 21.17 42.44 0.90
N ASP A 960 21.41 43.39 1.82
CA ASP A 960 20.99 44.77 1.70
C ASP A 960 22.20 45.68 1.43
N ALA A 961 22.15 46.42 0.32
CA ALA A 961 23.16 47.41 -0.03
C ALA A 961 23.15 48.61 0.93
N ALA A 962 24.27 49.32 1.02
CA ALA A 962 24.39 50.51 1.86
C ALA A 962 23.43 51.64 1.44
N CYS A 963 23.13 51.72 0.14
CA CYS A 963 22.09 52.57 -0.40
C CYS A 963 21.14 51.77 -1.29
N THR A 964 19.83 51.90 -1.01
CA THR A 964 18.76 51.26 -1.78
C THR A 964 17.77 52.26 -2.39
N ALA A 965 17.95 53.56 -2.11
CA ALA A 965 17.02 54.63 -2.47
C ALA A 965 16.83 54.82 -3.99
N SER A 966 17.85 54.52 -4.79
CA SER A 966 17.83 54.69 -6.25
C SER A 966 18.39 53.46 -6.99
N GLY A 967 18.29 52.28 -6.37
CA GLY A 967 18.95 51.03 -6.76
C GLY A 967 19.87 50.50 -5.65
N ALA A 968 20.20 49.21 -5.66
CA ALA A 968 21.06 48.60 -4.65
C ALA A 968 22.55 48.87 -4.97
N PHE A 969 23.15 49.84 -4.29
CA PHE A 969 24.52 50.28 -4.54
C PHE A 969 25.32 50.48 -3.25
N THR A 970 26.60 50.09 -3.27
CA THR A 970 27.56 50.24 -2.17
C THR A 970 28.94 50.62 -2.72
N TYR A 971 29.61 51.61 -2.14
CA TYR A 971 31.00 51.92 -2.53
C TYR A 971 31.99 50.85 -2.01
N PHE A 972 33.15 50.70 -2.64
CA PHE A 972 34.21 49.87 -2.04
C PHE A 972 34.63 50.43 -0.67
N ASP A 973 34.92 49.52 0.27
CA ASP A 973 35.17 49.80 1.69
C ASP A 973 33.98 50.40 2.48
N GLN A 974 32.82 50.61 1.85
CA GLN A 974 31.59 50.96 2.55
C GLN A 974 30.92 49.67 3.08
N PRO A 975 30.55 49.61 4.38
CA PRO A 975 29.80 48.48 4.92
C PRO A 975 28.43 48.32 4.23
N LEU A 976 28.04 47.08 3.95
CA LEU A 976 26.68 46.70 3.57
C LEU A 976 25.73 46.92 4.76
N ALA A 977 24.44 47.16 4.46
CA ALA A 977 23.46 47.41 5.51
C ALA A 977 23.10 46.14 6.30
N ASP A 978 22.98 44.99 5.62
CA ASP A 978 22.80 43.68 6.22
C ASP A 978 23.24 42.57 5.26
N VAL A 979 23.86 41.52 5.79
CA VAL A 979 24.07 40.24 5.13
C VAL A 979 23.58 39.17 6.09
N SER A 980 22.42 38.57 5.79
CA SER A 980 21.82 37.54 6.64
C SER A 980 21.45 36.29 5.85
N PHE A 981 21.73 35.12 6.42
CA PHE A 981 21.36 33.85 5.82
C PHE A 981 21.18 32.73 6.84
N SER A 982 20.47 31.70 6.41
CA SER A 982 20.34 30.41 7.06
C SER A 982 20.88 29.31 6.15
N LEU A 983 21.80 28.49 6.68
CA LEU A 983 22.29 27.29 6.00
C LEU A 983 21.86 26.07 6.82
N THR A 984 21.03 25.19 6.25
CA THR A 984 20.47 24.04 6.97
C THR A 984 20.97 22.73 6.36
N ALA A 985 21.50 21.83 7.19
CA ALA A 985 21.80 20.45 6.82
C ALA A 985 20.50 19.65 6.81
N LEU A 986 20.15 19.07 5.66
CA LEU A 986 18.89 18.38 5.41
C LEU A 986 19.11 16.90 5.11
N ASN A 987 18.14 16.10 5.53
CA ASN A 987 18.00 14.72 5.11
C ASN A 987 17.29 14.62 3.75
N HIS A 988 17.17 13.41 3.21
CA HIS A 988 16.55 13.16 1.90
C HIS A 988 15.08 13.61 1.80
N ASN A 989 14.37 13.73 2.92
CA ASN A 989 12.99 14.20 2.99
C ASN A 989 12.87 15.73 3.11
N GLY A 990 13.99 16.45 3.04
CA GLY A 990 14.02 17.91 3.22
C GLY A 990 13.87 18.37 4.68
N SER A 991 13.94 17.45 5.64
CA SER A 991 13.91 17.76 7.07
C SER A 991 15.31 18.01 7.60
N ARG A 992 15.44 18.90 8.59
CA ARG A 992 16.72 19.23 9.22
C ARG A 992 17.30 18.03 9.98
N THR A 993 18.56 17.72 9.73
CA THR A 993 19.33 16.72 10.50
C THR A 993 19.82 17.34 11.81
N VAL A 994 19.25 16.95 12.95
CA VAL A 994 19.57 17.60 14.24
C VAL A 994 20.84 17.05 14.89
N ASN A 995 21.40 15.97 14.33
CA ASN A 995 22.64 15.36 14.82
C ASN A 995 23.91 15.83 14.09
N TYR A 996 23.81 16.87 13.25
CA TYR A 996 24.95 17.42 12.51
C TYR A 996 25.79 18.38 13.40
N TYR A 997 26.53 17.82 14.36
CA TYR A 997 27.46 18.49 15.29
C TYR A 997 28.46 17.49 15.89
N ASP A 998 29.31 17.92 16.84
CA ASP A 998 30.27 17.07 17.58
C ASP A 998 31.20 16.26 16.65
N GLY A 999 31.66 16.93 15.60
CA GLY A 999 32.56 16.36 14.60
C GLY A 999 31.85 15.73 13.41
N PHE A 1000 30.52 15.55 13.41
CA PHE A 1000 29.76 15.17 12.22
C PHE A 1000 29.55 16.35 11.27
N ASP A 1001 29.70 17.58 11.76
CA ASP A 1001 29.66 18.85 11.05
C ASP A 1001 30.90 19.09 10.16
N LYS A 1002 31.11 18.21 9.17
CA LYS A 1002 32.29 18.20 8.28
C LYS A 1002 32.48 19.48 7.47
N LEU A 1003 31.40 20.23 7.21
CA LEU A 1003 31.44 21.46 6.44
C LEU A 1003 31.93 22.64 7.30
N THR A 1004 33.26 22.80 7.39
CA THR A 1004 33.89 23.83 8.23
C THR A 1004 34.47 25.01 7.45
N ASN A 1005 34.78 24.86 6.15
CA ASN A 1005 35.42 25.93 5.37
C ASN A 1005 34.36 26.65 4.53
N LEU A 1006 33.58 27.47 5.22
CA LEU A 1006 32.61 28.38 4.61
C LEU A 1006 33.23 29.79 4.51
N SER A 1007 33.07 30.43 3.35
CA SER A 1007 33.51 31.81 3.15
C SER A 1007 32.51 32.60 2.32
N LEU A 1008 32.33 33.87 2.65
CA LEU A 1008 31.61 34.81 1.80
C LEU A 1008 32.54 35.38 0.74
N GLN A 1009 32.08 35.46 -0.49
CA GLN A 1009 32.80 36.09 -1.60
C GLN A 1009 31.85 36.89 -2.49
N VAL A 1010 32.39 37.76 -3.34
CA VAL A 1010 31.61 38.42 -4.38
C VAL A 1010 31.72 37.60 -5.66
N GLU A 1011 30.58 37.22 -6.24
CA GLU A 1011 30.49 36.65 -7.58
C GLU A 1011 30.09 37.76 -8.56
N HIS A 1012 30.85 37.89 -9.64
CA HIS A 1012 30.50 38.76 -10.74
C HIS A 1012 30.98 38.18 -12.07
N ALA A 1013 30.06 38.07 -13.03
CA ALA A 1013 30.32 37.60 -14.39
C ALA A 1013 31.07 36.25 -14.47
N GLY A 1014 30.77 35.33 -13.55
CA GLY A 1014 31.37 34.00 -13.47
C GLY A 1014 32.72 33.95 -12.74
N SER A 1015 33.17 35.05 -12.13
CA SER A 1015 34.41 35.13 -11.35
C SER A 1015 34.13 35.33 -9.86
N LEU A 1016 34.84 34.57 -9.02
CA LEU A 1016 34.80 34.71 -7.56
C LEU A 1016 35.90 35.66 -7.08
N LEU A 1017 35.53 36.64 -6.25
CA LEU A 1017 36.40 37.69 -5.75
C LEU A 1017 36.45 37.62 -4.23
N ASN A 1018 37.56 37.14 -3.69
CA ASN A 1018 37.80 37.06 -2.25
C ASN A 1018 38.39 38.37 -1.71
N ARG A 1019 37.55 39.40 -1.60
CA ARG A 1019 37.91 40.73 -1.06
C ARG A 1019 36.87 41.30 -0.09
N LEU A 1020 35.96 40.46 0.42
CA LEU A 1020 35.10 40.88 1.52
C LEU A 1020 35.94 40.99 2.79
N ALA A 1021 35.82 42.13 3.48
CA ALA A 1021 36.44 42.39 4.77
C ALA A 1021 35.36 42.40 5.87
N ASN A 1022 35.82 42.37 7.13
CA ASN A 1022 34.98 42.39 8.33
C ASN A 1022 33.95 41.26 8.42
N THR A 1023 34.20 40.11 7.78
CA THR A 1023 33.28 38.96 7.86
C THR A 1023 33.37 38.26 9.21
N SER A 1024 32.25 38.10 9.89
CA SER A 1024 32.14 37.26 11.07
C SER A 1024 32.41 35.77 10.78
N ALA A 1025 32.82 35.02 11.80
CA ALA A 1025 33.07 33.59 11.67
C ALA A 1025 31.78 32.80 11.44
N ILE A 1026 31.75 31.94 10.43
CA ILE A 1026 30.62 31.06 10.10
C ILE A 1026 30.88 29.69 10.75
N THR A 1027 30.10 29.32 11.77
CA THR A 1027 30.29 28.06 12.51
C THR A 1027 28.97 27.37 12.81
N TRP A 1028 28.98 26.03 12.81
CA TRP A 1028 27.81 25.22 13.17
C TRP A 1028 27.56 25.24 14.69
N PRO A 1029 26.31 25.40 15.14
CA PRO A 1029 25.97 25.29 16.56
C PRO A 1029 26.24 23.88 17.10
N GLN A 1030 26.74 23.81 18.34
CA GLN A 1030 27.05 22.54 19.03
C GLN A 1030 26.01 22.20 20.12
N ASN A 1031 24.74 22.57 19.90
CA ASN A 1031 23.65 22.42 20.86
C ASN A 1031 22.35 21.98 20.14
N ALA A 1032 21.19 22.12 20.78
CA ALA A 1032 19.89 21.77 20.18
C ALA A 1032 19.55 22.53 18.86
N SER A 1033 20.33 23.56 18.51
CA SER A 1033 20.30 24.25 17.22
C SER A 1033 21.34 23.70 16.23
N ALA A 1034 21.85 22.47 16.41
CA ALA A 1034 22.72 21.79 15.45
C ALA A 1034 22.02 21.51 14.11
N GLY A 1035 22.81 21.41 13.03
CA GLY A 1035 22.26 21.25 11.67
C GLY A 1035 21.63 22.50 11.05
N GLN A 1036 21.75 23.67 11.68
CA GLN A 1036 21.42 24.95 11.04
C GLN A 1036 22.37 26.06 11.50
N ILE A 1037 22.93 26.81 10.55
CA ILE A 1037 23.62 28.08 10.80
C ILE A 1037 22.61 29.21 10.63
N SER A 1038 22.63 30.18 11.54
CA SER A 1038 21.98 31.47 11.35
C SER A 1038 23.05 32.55 11.42
N TYR A 1039 23.22 33.28 10.32
CA TYR A 1039 24.23 34.31 10.15
C TYR A 1039 23.56 35.66 9.89
N ALA A 1040 24.06 36.71 10.53
CA ALA A 1040 23.68 38.10 10.27
C ALA A 1040 24.87 39.01 10.60
N ASP A 1041 25.23 39.90 9.69
CA ASP A 1041 26.34 40.84 9.85
C ASP A 1041 26.08 42.12 9.03
N SER A 1042 26.30 43.28 9.64
CA SER A 1042 26.07 44.60 9.05
C SER A 1042 27.35 45.44 8.93
N ASP A 1043 28.53 44.82 9.05
CA ASP A 1043 29.83 45.51 8.92
C ASP A 1043 30.67 45.00 7.73
N ILE A 1044 30.13 44.06 6.95
CA ILE A 1044 30.82 43.46 5.80
C ILE A 1044 31.00 44.51 4.69
N ALA A 1045 32.23 44.68 4.22
CA ALA A 1045 32.55 45.62 3.13
C ALA A 1045 33.32 44.93 2.00
N PHE A 1046 33.10 45.34 0.76
CA PHE A 1046 33.90 44.86 -0.39
C PHE A 1046 35.11 45.78 -0.60
N SER A 1047 36.32 45.28 -0.31
CA SER A 1047 37.49 46.13 -0.20
C SER A 1047 38.04 46.64 -1.52
N ARG A 1048 38.62 47.84 -1.52
CA ARG A 1048 39.41 48.37 -2.65
C ARG A 1048 40.62 47.48 -2.95
N LEU A 1049 41.15 47.60 -4.18
CA LEU A 1049 42.50 47.09 -4.47
C LEU A 1049 43.54 47.88 -3.68
N SER A 1050 44.73 47.31 -3.47
CA SER A 1050 45.79 47.96 -2.69
C SER A 1050 46.22 49.30 -3.31
N GLY A 1051 46.35 50.33 -2.46
CA GLY A 1051 46.68 51.70 -2.86
C GLY A 1051 45.53 52.39 -3.62
N ALA A 1052 45.81 53.51 -4.27
CA ALA A 1052 44.84 54.24 -5.10
C ALA A 1052 44.58 53.60 -6.47
N THR A 1053 44.74 52.29 -6.58
CA THR A 1053 44.55 51.55 -7.83
C THR A 1053 43.07 51.52 -8.18
N LEU A 1054 42.73 52.09 -9.33
CA LEU A 1054 41.35 52.07 -9.83
C LEU A 1054 40.95 50.67 -10.29
N ASP A 1055 39.76 50.30 -9.87
CA ASP A 1055 39.10 49.04 -10.19
C ASP A 1055 37.75 49.33 -10.84
N GLY A 1056 37.31 48.46 -11.74
CA GLY A 1056 36.06 48.63 -12.48
C GLY A 1056 34.82 48.60 -11.58
N ALA A 1057 33.69 49.05 -12.11
CA ALA A 1057 32.40 48.87 -11.42
C ALA A 1057 31.92 47.42 -11.59
N TYR A 1058 31.52 46.78 -10.49
CA TYR A 1058 30.90 45.47 -10.44
C TYR A 1058 29.39 45.66 -10.28
N LEU A 1059 28.72 45.88 -11.39
CA LEU A 1059 27.26 46.04 -11.40
C LEU A 1059 26.57 44.68 -11.24
N ASP A 1060 25.47 44.67 -10.49
CA ASP A 1060 24.65 43.47 -10.25
C ASP A 1060 25.47 42.26 -9.77
N ALA A 1061 26.42 42.49 -8.86
CA ALA A 1061 27.23 41.43 -8.27
C ALA A 1061 26.48 40.74 -7.13
N ASN A 1062 26.71 39.44 -6.95
CA ASN A 1062 26.07 38.65 -5.90
C ASN A 1062 27.04 38.40 -4.75
N ILE A 1063 26.56 38.48 -3.52
CA ILE A 1063 27.31 37.91 -2.39
C ILE A 1063 26.95 36.44 -2.31
N VAL A 1064 27.95 35.59 -2.42
CA VAL A 1064 27.79 34.15 -2.47
C VAL A 1064 28.43 33.48 -1.27
N LEU A 1065 27.83 32.39 -0.82
CA LEU A 1065 28.43 31.48 0.12
C LEU A 1065 29.22 30.40 -0.64
N VAL A 1066 30.49 30.26 -0.29
CA VAL A 1066 31.42 29.34 -0.92
C VAL A 1066 31.78 28.21 0.04
N ALA A 1067 31.67 26.97 -0.45
CA ALA A 1067 32.00 25.73 0.25
C ALA A 1067 32.94 24.85 -0.59
N GLN A 1068 33.63 23.90 0.04
CA GLN A 1068 34.44 22.90 -0.65
C GLN A 1068 33.73 21.56 -0.72
N SER A 1069 33.59 20.98 -1.92
CA SER A 1069 32.87 19.72 -2.14
C SER A 1069 33.45 18.55 -1.35
N SER A 1070 34.75 18.58 -1.05
CA SER A 1070 35.43 17.57 -0.23
C SER A 1070 34.93 17.51 1.22
N GLN A 1071 34.18 18.52 1.67
CA GLN A 1071 33.62 18.60 3.03
C GLN A 1071 32.11 18.30 3.08
N LEU A 1072 31.49 18.04 1.93
CA LEU A 1072 30.06 17.77 1.84
C LEU A 1072 29.71 16.29 2.02
N ASP A 1073 30.70 15.40 2.09
CA ASP A 1073 30.47 13.94 2.11
C ASP A 1073 29.56 13.48 0.97
N GLY A 1074 29.66 14.16 -0.18
CA GLY A 1074 28.82 13.92 -1.37
C GLY A 1074 27.44 14.57 -1.32
N ALA A 1075 27.03 15.26 -0.25
CA ALA A 1075 25.76 15.98 -0.19
C ALA A 1075 25.65 17.05 -1.28
N ASN A 1076 24.42 17.34 -1.70
CA ASN A 1076 24.14 18.48 -2.56
C ASN A 1076 24.32 19.80 -1.80
N PHE A 1077 24.66 20.87 -2.51
CA PHE A 1077 24.73 22.23 -2.00
C PHE A 1077 23.71 23.08 -2.73
N ASN A 1078 22.70 23.54 -2.01
CA ASN A 1078 21.51 24.21 -2.52
C ASN A 1078 20.81 23.44 -3.64
N GLY A 1079 20.66 22.11 -3.46
CA GLY A 1079 20.02 21.22 -4.44
C GLY A 1079 20.90 20.83 -5.64
N LEU A 1080 22.14 21.33 -5.73
CA LEU A 1080 23.05 21.06 -6.84
C LEU A 1080 24.25 20.22 -6.41
N THR A 1081 24.72 19.38 -7.31
CA THR A 1081 25.98 18.65 -7.16
C THR A 1081 27.13 19.49 -7.68
N CYS A 1082 28.25 19.54 -6.95
CA CYS A 1082 29.42 20.34 -7.30
C CYS A 1082 30.70 19.48 -7.31
N SER A 1083 31.63 19.79 -8.21
CA SER A 1083 32.96 19.17 -8.28
C SER A 1083 34.03 20.25 -8.00
N GLY A 1084 34.54 20.28 -6.77
CA GLY A 1084 35.49 21.29 -6.30
C GLY A 1084 34.81 22.37 -5.45
N THR A 1085 34.80 23.61 -5.91
CA THR A 1085 34.20 24.73 -5.16
C THR A 1085 32.71 24.84 -5.44
N CYS A 1086 31.90 24.81 -4.39
CA CYS A 1086 30.45 24.93 -4.42
C CYS A 1086 30.08 26.38 -4.08
N VAL A 1087 29.18 26.96 -4.86
CA VAL A 1087 28.79 28.37 -4.75
C VAL A 1087 27.27 28.43 -4.69
N ALA A 1088 26.74 29.14 -3.71
CA ALA A 1088 25.31 29.42 -3.61
C ALA A 1088 25.09 30.91 -3.36
N ASP A 1089 24.15 31.50 -4.10
CA ASP A 1089 23.73 32.88 -3.93
C ASP A 1089 22.91 33.03 -2.65
N ILE A 1090 23.27 34.02 -1.83
CA ILE A 1090 22.52 34.35 -0.61
C ILE A 1090 21.23 35.09 -0.95
N GLY A 1091 21.22 35.84 -2.06
CA GLY A 1091 20.10 36.63 -2.54
C GLY A 1091 20.33 38.13 -2.42
N GLY A 1092 19.88 38.88 -3.44
CA GLY A 1092 20.04 40.33 -3.52
C GLY A 1092 21.32 40.73 -4.26
N ALA A 1093 21.18 41.16 -5.52
CA ALA A 1093 22.30 41.69 -6.29
C ALA A 1093 22.63 43.11 -5.85
N VAL A 1094 23.92 43.40 -5.67
CA VAL A 1094 24.43 44.70 -5.24
C VAL A 1094 25.46 45.20 -6.24
N SER A 1095 25.35 46.46 -6.63
CA SER A 1095 26.35 47.13 -7.46
C SER A 1095 27.45 47.73 -6.59
N PHE A 1096 28.71 47.40 -6.88
CA PHE A 1096 29.87 47.95 -6.21
C PHE A 1096 30.75 48.77 -7.14
N ALA A 1097 31.27 49.90 -6.66
CA ALA A 1097 32.28 50.64 -7.41
C ALA A 1097 33.20 51.48 -6.52
N TYR A 1098 34.33 51.89 -7.09
CA TYR A 1098 35.25 52.81 -6.43
C TYR A 1098 34.63 54.20 -6.37
N GLY A 1099 34.41 54.72 -5.15
CA GLY A 1099 33.83 56.03 -4.89
C GLY A 1099 34.86 57.13 -4.61
N ARG A 1100 34.51 58.37 -4.95
CA ARG A 1100 35.17 59.58 -4.42
C ARG A 1100 34.21 60.74 -4.24
N ALA A 1101 34.48 61.60 -3.27
CA ALA A 1101 33.87 62.91 -3.16
C ALA A 1101 34.66 63.96 -3.97
N THR A 1102 33.97 64.96 -4.50
CA THR A 1102 34.59 66.10 -5.20
C THR A 1102 33.97 67.40 -4.73
N LEU A 1103 34.79 68.44 -4.65
CA LEU A 1103 34.35 69.81 -4.43
C LEU A 1103 34.62 70.65 -5.68
N ILE A 1104 33.77 71.66 -5.91
CA ILE A 1104 33.91 72.57 -7.05
C ILE A 1104 34.19 73.98 -6.52
N ASN A 1105 35.17 74.66 -7.10
CA ASN A 1105 35.43 76.07 -6.81
C ASN A 1105 34.17 76.91 -7.07
N ASN A 1106 33.89 77.86 -6.18
CA ASN A 1106 32.78 78.79 -6.36
C ASN A 1106 33.23 80.22 -6.03
N TYR A 1107 32.57 81.21 -6.63
CA TYR A 1107 32.92 82.62 -6.46
C TYR A 1107 31.69 83.52 -6.44
N GLY A 1108 31.76 84.63 -5.73
CA GLY A 1108 30.65 85.59 -5.67
C GLY A 1108 30.95 86.85 -4.85
N GLY A 1109 29.88 87.54 -4.45
CA GLY A 1109 29.95 88.79 -3.70
C GLY A 1109 30.60 88.60 -2.32
N ALA A 1110 31.20 89.66 -1.76
CA ALA A 1110 31.84 89.59 -0.45
C ALA A 1110 30.87 89.31 0.71
N ASP A 1111 29.59 89.67 0.54
CA ASP A 1111 28.54 89.51 1.56
C ASP A 1111 27.59 88.31 1.27
N GLU A 1112 27.93 87.46 0.30
CA GLU A 1112 27.10 86.32 -0.13
C GLU A 1112 27.57 85.01 0.52
N ALA A 1113 26.62 84.19 1.02
CA ALA A 1113 26.91 82.82 1.41
C ALA A 1113 27.05 81.94 0.16
N LEU A 1114 28.28 81.58 -0.20
CA LEU A 1114 28.57 80.77 -1.38
C LEU A 1114 28.19 79.30 -1.12
N LEU A 1115 27.48 78.68 -2.05
CA LEU A 1115 27.30 77.24 -2.11
C LEU A 1115 28.67 76.58 -2.31
N LEU A 1116 29.03 75.60 -1.47
CA LEU A 1116 30.18 74.73 -1.71
C LEU A 1116 29.68 73.44 -2.38
N PRO A 1117 29.71 73.33 -3.72
CA PRO A 1117 29.13 72.19 -4.43
C PRO A 1117 29.94 70.93 -4.14
N MET A 1118 29.29 69.95 -3.52
CA MET A 1118 29.82 68.61 -3.32
C MET A 1118 29.11 67.63 -4.26
N ARG A 1119 29.87 66.69 -4.81
CA ARG A 1119 29.33 65.56 -5.59
C ARG A 1119 30.05 64.29 -5.21
N THR A 1120 29.35 63.18 -5.22
CA THR A 1120 29.94 61.84 -5.21
C THR A 1120 30.04 61.31 -6.63
N GLN A 1121 31.18 60.68 -6.91
CA GLN A 1121 31.47 60.07 -8.19
C GLN A 1121 31.90 58.62 -7.99
N TYR A 1122 31.66 57.80 -9.01
CA TYR A 1122 32.23 56.46 -9.09
C TYR A 1122 33.05 56.28 -10.38
N TRP A 1123 34.00 55.36 -10.36
CA TRP A 1123 34.76 54.97 -11.53
C TRP A 1123 34.00 53.90 -12.33
N ASP A 1124 33.62 54.19 -13.57
CA ASP A 1124 32.88 53.26 -14.44
C ASP A 1124 33.77 52.24 -15.18
N GLY A 1125 35.08 52.23 -14.87
CA GLY A 1125 36.11 51.49 -15.60
C GLY A 1125 36.91 52.35 -16.58
N ASN A 1126 36.37 53.48 -17.04
CA ASN A 1126 37.02 54.38 -18.00
C ASN A 1126 37.05 55.84 -17.57
N ASN A 1127 36.02 56.32 -16.88
CA ASN A 1127 35.86 57.71 -16.46
C ASN A 1127 35.17 57.80 -15.10
N TRP A 1128 35.39 58.93 -14.43
CA TRP A 1128 34.61 59.30 -13.26
C TRP A 1128 33.22 59.81 -13.66
N ARG A 1129 32.17 59.18 -13.14
CA ARG A 1129 30.76 59.53 -13.36
C ARG A 1129 30.14 59.98 -12.05
N ILE A 1130 29.18 60.91 -12.11
CA ILE A 1130 28.33 61.21 -10.94
C ILE A 1130 27.57 59.93 -10.59
N ASN A 1131 27.51 59.59 -9.31
CA ASN A 1131 26.81 58.40 -8.87
C ASN A 1131 25.30 58.66 -8.69
N SER A 1132 24.51 58.43 -9.73
CA SER A 1132 23.05 58.57 -9.65
C SER A 1132 22.37 57.56 -8.72
N TYR A 1133 23.07 56.51 -8.29
CA TYR A 1133 22.54 55.55 -7.32
C TYR A 1133 22.70 56.03 -5.86
N ASP A 1134 23.47 57.09 -5.63
CA ASP A 1134 23.79 57.59 -4.30
C ASP A 1134 22.83 58.70 -3.85
N SER A 1135 21.81 58.29 -3.12
CA SER A 1135 20.91 59.21 -2.40
C SER A 1135 21.00 59.00 -0.88
N CYS A 1136 22.10 58.41 -0.41
CA CYS A 1136 22.30 57.99 0.98
C CYS A 1136 23.52 58.62 1.64
N THR A 1137 24.45 59.20 0.87
CA THR A 1137 25.60 59.94 1.42
C THR A 1137 25.13 61.25 2.08
N GLY A 1138 25.41 61.38 3.37
CA GLY A 1138 25.20 62.60 4.14
C GLY A 1138 26.30 63.65 3.88
N PHE A 1139 25.95 64.92 3.99
CA PHE A 1139 26.90 66.02 4.06
C PHE A 1139 26.64 66.88 5.30
N GLU A 1140 27.71 67.26 5.98
CA GLU A 1140 27.64 68.07 7.19
C GLU A 1140 28.61 69.25 7.11
N HIS A 1141 28.13 70.47 7.30
CA HIS A 1141 28.95 71.67 7.17
C HIS A 1141 30.11 71.73 8.18
N ASP A 1142 30.01 71.00 9.29
CA ASP A 1142 31.05 70.84 10.31
C ASP A 1142 32.27 70.05 9.80
N ASN A 1143 32.11 69.28 8.72
CA ASN A 1143 33.20 68.53 8.09
C ASN A 1143 34.02 69.39 7.09
N ILE A 1144 33.71 70.67 6.94
CA ILE A 1144 34.51 71.61 6.13
C ILE A 1144 35.72 72.05 6.94
N ASN A 1145 36.92 71.75 6.46
CA ASN A 1145 38.16 72.24 7.05
C ASN A 1145 38.63 73.50 6.32
N ASP A 1146 38.58 74.62 7.04
CA ASP A 1146 39.15 75.91 6.66
C ASP A 1146 40.37 76.23 7.52
N ASN A 1147 41.56 76.22 6.91
CA ASN A 1147 42.81 76.51 7.61
C ASN A 1147 42.94 77.99 8.04
N SER A 1148 42.12 78.90 7.50
CA SER A 1148 42.11 80.30 7.94
C SER A 1148 41.34 80.50 9.25
N GLY A 1149 40.36 79.64 9.53
CA GLY A 1149 39.45 79.77 10.67
C GLY A 1149 38.53 80.99 10.58
N GLU A 1150 38.43 81.62 9.41
CA GLU A 1150 37.69 82.86 9.21
C GLU A 1150 36.28 82.60 8.66
N LEU A 1151 36.02 81.45 8.05
CA LEU A 1151 34.76 81.14 7.39
C LEU A 1151 33.68 80.65 8.37
N VAL A 1152 32.42 80.94 8.04
CA VAL A 1152 31.24 80.41 8.75
C VAL A 1152 30.46 79.52 7.79
N SER A 1153 30.32 78.25 8.14
CA SER A 1153 29.57 77.25 7.36
C SER A 1153 28.19 76.95 7.96
N SER A 1154 27.24 76.53 7.13
CA SER A 1154 25.90 76.11 7.53
C SER A 1154 25.30 75.11 6.54
N GLU A 1155 24.16 74.50 6.92
CA GLU A 1155 23.36 73.51 6.18
C GLU A 1155 23.96 72.09 6.18
N ASN A 1156 23.15 71.12 6.63
CA ASN A 1156 23.41 69.68 6.54
C ASN A 1156 22.32 69.02 5.69
N GLY A 1157 22.57 67.83 5.17
CA GLY A 1157 21.56 67.07 4.43
C GLY A 1157 22.13 65.82 3.80
N ASN A 1158 21.39 65.24 2.84
CA ASN A 1158 21.83 64.10 2.05
C ASN A 1158 21.94 64.49 0.59
N LEU A 1159 22.85 63.84 -0.14
CA LEU A 1159 22.86 63.90 -1.59
C LEU A 1159 21.63 63.19 -2.16
N SER A 1160 21.26 63.58 -3.37
CA SER A 1160 20.22 62.99 -4.21
C SER A 1160 20.84 62.76 -5.58
N GLU A 1161 20.91 61.49 -6.01
CA GLU A 1161 21.60 61.08 -7.23
C GLU A 1161 23.06 61.60 -7.33
N GLY A 1162 23.77 61.60 -6.22
CA GLY A 1162 25.19 61.95 -6.11
C GLY A 1162 25.50 63.46 -6.14
N ALA A 1163 24.48 64.32 -6.05
CA ALA A 1163 24.62 65.77 -5.96
C ALA A 1163 23.56 66.39 -5.01
N TYR A 1164 23.63 67.70 -4.77
CA TYR A 1164 22.60 68.39 -3.99
C TYR A 1164 21.27 68.47 -4.76
N GLU A 1165 20.16 68.35 -4.05
CA GLU A 1165 18.85 68.77 -4.57
C GLU A 1165 18.83 70.28 -4.84
N VAL A 1166 17.99 70.69 -5.78
CA VAL A 1166 17.85 72.10 -6.17
C VAL A 1166 17.50 72.95 -4.95
N GLY A 1167 18.35 73.94 -4.64
CA GLY A 1167 18.16 74.87 -3.53
C GLY A 1167 18.81 74.44 -2.21
N THR A 1168 19.36 73.23 -2.12
CA THR A 1168 20.04 72.70 -0.92
C THR A 1168 21.57 72.83 -1.01
N GLY A 1169 22.29 72.26 -0.03
CA GLY A 1169 23.75 72.13 -0.03
C GLY A 1169 24.48 73.08 0.92
N MET A 1170 25.69 72.69 1.32
CA MET A 1170 26.52 73.45 2.27
C MET A 1170 26.74 74.89 1.81
N ARG A 1171 26.53 75.85 2.71
CA ARG A 1171 26.73 77.29 2.46
C ARG A 1171 27.87 77.81 3.33
N VAL A 1172 28.74 78.63 2.76
CA VAL A 1172 29.93 79.17 3.44
C VAL A 1172 30.00 80.68 3.23
N SER A 1173 30.16 81.44 4.31
CA SER A 1173 30.23 82.91 4.30
C SER A 1173 31.60 83.37 4.79
N SER A 1174 32.07 84.52 4.27
CA SER A 1174 33.29 85.21 4.74
C SER A 1174 32.95 86.48 5.53
N PRO A 1175 32.96 86.45 6.88
CA PRO A 1175 32.69 87.63 7.71
C PRO A 1175 33.71 88.78 7.55
N ASN A 1176 34.91 88.48 7.04
CA ASN A 1176 36.02 89.43 6.90
C ASN A 1176 36.15 90.03 5.48
N GLY A 1177 35.26 89.67 4.55
CA GLY A 1177 35.18 90.25 3.20
C GLY A 1177 35.97 89.48 2.13
N ALA A 1178 36.39 90.19 1.08
CA ALA A 1178 36.95 89.62 -0.14
C ALA A 1178 38.26 88.83 0.09
N GLY A 1179 38.39 87.67 -0.57
CA GLY A 1179 39.55 86.80 -0.42
C GLY A 1179 39.39 85.46 -1.14
N ASN A 1180 40.50 84.72 -1.24
CA ASN A 1180 40.53 83.35 -1.75
C ASN A 1180 40.77 82.41 -0.58
N TYR A 1181 39.78 81.57 -0.29
CA TYR A 1181 39.81 80.65 0.83
C TYR A 1181 39.86 79.20 0.32
N PRO A 1182 41.01 78.52 0.39
CA PRO A 1182 41.08 77.10 0.13
C PRO A 1182 40.41 76.34 1.28
N VAL A 1183 39.45 75.49 0.94
CA VAL A 1183 38.74 74.63 1.88
C VAL A 1183 38.87 73.17 1.45
N THR A 1184 38.88 72.28 2.42
CA THR A 1184 38.72 70.83 2.19
C THR A 1184 37.46 70.35 2.90
N TYR A 1185 36.97 69.17 2.54
CA TYR A 1185 35.85 68.53 3.23
C TYR A 1185 36.29 67.13 3.65
N THR A 1186 35.96 66.71 4.88
CA THR A 1186 36.23 65.35 5.35
C THR A 1186 35.01 64.46 5.06
N PRO A 1187 34.98 63.70 3.94
CA PRO A 1187 33.91 62.74 3.69
C PRO A 1187 34.16 61.44 4.46
N ASP A 1188 33.22 60.50 4.34
CA ASP A 1188 33.45 59.11 4.73
C ASP A 1188 34.69 58.52 4.04
N ALA A 1189 35.36 57.60 4.72
CA ALA A 1189 36.66 57.07 4.28
C ALA A 1189 36.61 56.44 2.87
N TRP A 1190 35.50 55.78 2.51
CA TRP A 1190 35.28 55.20 1.18
C TRP A 1190 35.04 56.22 0.06
N LEU A 1191 35.08 57.52 0.36
CA LEU A 1191 35.01 58.62 -0.61
C LEU A 1191 36.30 59.45 -0.68
N LEU A 1192 37.36 59.06 0.05
CA LEU A 1192 38.69 59.65 -0.08
C LEU A 1192 39.38 59.18 -1.37
N TRP A 1193 40.24 60.03 -1.92
CA TRP A 1193 40.97 59.80 -3.18
C TRP A 1193 42.41 60.32 -3.11
N ASP A 1194 43.28 59.74 -3.93
CA ASP A 1194 44.68 60.16 -4.10
C ASP A 1194 44.76 61.44 -4.95
N TRP A 1195 44.57 62.58 -4.30
CA TRP A 1195 44.63 63.89 -4.94
C TRP A 1195 46.08 64.39 -5.10
N ASP A 1196 47.03 63.90 -4.29
CA ASP A 1196 48.44 64.32 -4.33
C ASP A 1196 49.35 63.40 -5.18
N GLY A 1197 48.87 62.23 -5.57
CA GLY A 1197 49.51 61.26 -6.45
C GLY A 1197 50.53 60.36 -5.76
N ASP A 1198 50.45 60.17 -4.45
CA ASP A 1198 51.38 59.35 -3.67
C ASP A 1198 51.06 57.84 -3.67
N GLY A 1199 49.92 57.46 -4.27
CA GLY A 1199 49.44 56.10 -4.37
C GLY A 1199 48.56 55.65 -3.20
N GLN A 1200 48.16 56.54 -2.30
CA GLN A 1200 47.21 56.27 -1.20
C GLN A 1200 45.92 57.07 -1.37
N ALA A 1201 44.77 56.41 -1.20
CA ALA A 1201 43.47 57.08 -1.31
C ALA A 1201 43.01 57.63 0.04
N ASP A 1202 43.75 58.61 0.56
CA ASP A 1202 43.55 59.17 1.90
C ASP A 1202 43.27 60.68 1.92
N ASN A 1203 43.31 61.35 0.76
CA ASN A 1203 43.19 62.80 0.72
C ASN A 1203 41.72 63.26 0.61
N PRO A 1204 41.32 64.30 1.37
CA PRO A 1204 40.02 64.93 1.22
C PRO A 1204 39.92 65.75 -0.08
N PRO A 1205 38.73 65.90 -0.69
CA PRO A 1205 38.55 66.82 -1.80
C PRO A 1205 38.75 68.28 -1.36
N SER A 1206 39.27 69.10 -2.26
CA SER A 1206 39.54 70.52 -2.03
C SER A 1206 38.82 71.41 -3.03
N ALA A 1207 38.44 72.62 -2.60
CA ALA A 1207 37.99 73.70 -3.48
C ALA A 1207 38.49 75.06 -2.96
N THR A 1208 38.47 76.07 -3.82
CA THR A 1208 38.74 77.46 -3.45
C THR A 1208 37.46 78.27 -3.58
N LEU A 1209 37.05 78.90 -2.48
CA LEU A 1209 35.96 79.87 -2.44
C LEU A 1209 36.52 81.28 -2.59
N THR A 1210 36.04 82.01 -3.60
CA THR A 1210 36.55 83.36 -3.92
C THR A 1210 35.47 84.42 -3.67
N TYR A 1211 35.68 85.25 -2.66
CA TYR A 1211 34.77 86.33 -2.26
C TYR A 1211 35.25 87.67 -2.80
N GLY A 1212 34.31 88.53 -3.23
CA GLY A 1212 34.60 89.87 -3.73
C GLY A 1212 34.83 89.97 -5.24
N VAL A 1213 34.43 88.95 -6.00
CA VAL A 1213 34.46 88.97 -7.48
C VAL A 1213 33.03 89.07 -8.00
N TYR A 1214 32.77 90.05 -8.88
CA TYR A 1214 31.42 90.30 -9.41
C TYR A 1214 30.98 89.20 -10.40
N ARG A 1215 29.84 88.56 -10.14
CA ARG A 1215 29.21 87.56 -11.01
C ARG A 1215 28.55 88.28 -12.20
N GLY A 1216 29.28 88.43 -13.31
CA GLY A 1216 28.73 88.88 -14.59
C GLY A 1216 28.05 87.76 -15.36
N ASN A 1217 27.03 88.10 -16.16
CA ASN A 1217 26.14 87.24 -16.98
C ASN A 1217 26.67 85.83 -17.35
N ASP A 1218 25.89 84.78 -17.07
CA ASP A 1218 26.23 83.34 -17.10
C ASP A 1218 26.54 82.74 -18.50
N ASN A 1219 26.71 83.54 -19.55
CA ASN A 1219 26.99 83.09 -20.92
C ASN A 1219 28.43 83.40 -21.40
N ILE A 1220 29.45 83.14 -20.59
CA ILE A 1220 30.87 83.25 -21.02
C ILE A 1220 31.56 81.90 -20.90
N ILE A 1221 31.90 81.29 -22.05
CA ILE A 1221 32.38 79.89 -22.16
C ILE A 1221 33.92 79.77 -22.09
N TYR A 1222 34.70 80.86 -22.01
CA TYR A 1222 36.16 80.77 -21.76
C TYR A 1222 36.73 82.04 -21.12
N LYS A 1223 37.49 81.88 -20.03
CA LYS A 1223 38.53 82.84 -19.59
C LYS A 1223 39.88 82.15 -19.71
N ARG A 1224 40.79 82.74 -20.49
CA ARG A 1224 42.14 82.24 -20.75
C ARG A 1224 43.08 82.74 -19.64
N GLU A 1225 43.67 81.82 -18.88
CA GLU A 1225 44.72 82.13 -17.91
C GLU A 1225 46.06 82.27 -18.63
N GLN A 1226 46.81 83.34 -18.32
CA GLN A 1226 48.14 83.61 -18.84
C GLN A 1226 49.15 83.37 -17.71
N ILE A 1227 49.90 82.27 -17.81
CA ILE A 1227 50.99 81.93 -16.89
C ILE A 1227 52.19 82.85 -17.22
N ASN A 1228 52.73 83.54 -16.23
CA ASN A 1228 54.09 84.08 -16.24
C ASN A 1228 54.86 83.47 -15.06
N ASN A 1229 55.85 82.62 -15.41
CA ASN A 1229 56.94 81.99 -14.65
C ASN A 1229 56.88 81.94 -13.12
#